data_AF-A0A812M1E5-F1
#
_entry.id   AF-A0A812M1E5-F1
#
_cell.length_a   1.000
_cell.length_b   1.000
_cell.length_c   1.000
_cell.angle_alpha   90.00
_cell.angle_beta   90.00
_cell.angle_gamma   90.00
#
_symmetry.space_group_name_H-M   'P 1'
#
loop_
_entity.id
_entity.type
_entity.pdbx_description
1 polymer ?
#
loop_
_entity_poly.entity_id
_entity_poly.type
_entity_poly.pdbx_seq_one_letter_code
_entity_poly.pdbx_strand_id
1 'polypeptide(L)'
;MQAARPAMFWDAALLSSRSRKVLGCHRFRTQLRRCAVGLILAISLQHLQAETFSAPGQGAPVNALLDRKRDLNHVFKPRQIYTRTSRGASESIAEVQEVKLSSVTQSTVNLVKNIVGAGMLSLPHGVAAFSASSEAVVPSLILTFLAAVFSAYGFVLIAQACEATGESTYTRVWARSVSESTKMLPAAACLAKAAIGCISFSMILGDCISLMLAPMNLPTVVASRDAVIFLITATVLFPLCSMKSLAPLAKFSLLGVLSNFYICTFVVLRCVDGSYRKGSALLAAAPAAPKFTAASGAWQTMMSPGLSVLLSILATAFLAHYNAPLFLEQLAPDPKTGKKDKRFVIMSVLGFCTAGLIFSLVMVGGFLTFGSSCMGLILNNYAATDSLALFARAAIVLSLVTAYPLVFFSLRKQVLEILGSQGADMAEKRPRAMTVVLLAGVTAVALKLRNLGVVAALAGASLGTFLVYVAPALMVMGAQRRGLAARPEAKSAQHEHGNCVRSLVQQDKTAAAQQVDGIQDPIGYKLTMDDSGSAAGKNKSKTANQELLEKKAWEVAVAPIQSVGMNLFMLWMSGSSPGIFTVMILGYCLTSIVGQFTKANAAFQNFKTIDTTLQWLAYLALCSVSLAYLLYHMAGMGLLPNSSGDWIALIPNVEVVETAGGVLK
;
A
#
# COMPACT_ATOMS: atom_id res chain seq x y z
N MET A 1 -47.37 -21.22 74.86
CA MET A 1 -47.25 -20.51 73.57
C MET A 1 -45.78 -20.20 73.29
N GLN A 2 -45.42 -19.92 72.04
CA GLN A 2 -44.02 -19.78 71.60
C GLN A 2 -43.47 -18.36 71.82
N ALA A 3 -42.21 -18.25 72.25
CA ALA A 3 -41.27 -17.23 71.81
C ALA A 3 -39.85 -17.62 72.25
N ALA A 4 -38.90 -17.71 71.32
CA ALA A 4 -37.49 -17.95 71.61
C ALA A 4 -36.56 -17.14 70.70
N ARG A 5 -35.42 -16.76 71.24
CA ARG A 5 -34.28 -16.07 70.61
C ARG A 5 -33.00 -16.52 71.36
N PRO A 6 -31.79 -16.31 70.82
CA PRO A 6 -31.40 -16.33 69.40
C PRO A 6 -30.08 -17.12 69.17
N ALA A 7 -29.76 -17.50 67.92
CA ALA A 7 -28.36 -17.72 67.48
C ALA A 7 -28.21 -17.73 65.95
N MET A 8 -27.03 -17.29 65.47
CA MET A 8 -26.36 -17.62 64.19
C MET A 8 -27.19 -17.96 62.94
N PHE A 9 -27.20 -17.06 61.94
CA PHE A 9 -26.95 -17.40 60.52
C PHE A 9 -26.85 -16.15 59.61
N TRP A 10 -25.73 -15.41 59.70
CA TRP A 10 -25.39 -14.34 58.74
C TRP A 10 -23.87 -14.25 58.54
N ASP A 11 -23.37 -14.86 57.45
CA ASP A 11 -22.08 -14.48 56.83
C ASP A 11 -21.78 -15.17 55.47
N ALA A 12 -22.35 -16.36 55.22
CA ALA A 12 -22.01 -17.20 54.07
C ALA A 12 -22.30 -16.61 52.66
N ALA A 13 -23.08 -15.53 52.55
CA ALA A 13 -23.59 -15.05 51.26
C ALA A 13 -22.62 -14.13 50.47
N LEU A 14 -21.80 -13.32 51.13
CA LEU A 14 -21.11 -12.19 50.48
C LEU A 14 -19.85 -12.57 49.69
N LEU A 15 -19.18 -13.69 50.03
CA LEU A 15 -17.95 -14.13 49.36
C LEU A 15 -18.19 -14.75 47.96
N SER A 16 -19.41 -15.22 47.68
CA SER A 16 -19.74 -15.96 46.46
C SER A 16 -19.78 -15.13 45.16
N SER A 17 -19.99 -13.81 45.27
CA SER A 17 -20.19 -12.92 44.10
C SER A 17 -18.89 -12.34 43.54
N ARG A 18 -17.87 -12.07 44.38
CA ARG A 18 -16.56 -11.58 43.93
C ARG A 18 -15.79 -12.63 43.13
N SER A 19 -15.76 -13.87 43.59
CA SER A 19 -15.01 -14.96 42.94
C SER A 19 -15.49 -15.23 41.50
N ARG A 20 -16.81 -15.32 41.29
CA ARG A 20 -17.39 -15.55 39.95
C ARG A 20 -17.05 -14.46 38.92
N LYS A 21 -16.94 -13.19 39.34
CA LYS A 21 -16.55 -12.08 38.45
C LYS A 21 -15.08 -12.18 37.99
N VAL A 22 -14.17 -12.66 38.86
CA VAL A 22 -12.78 -12.95 38.48
C VAL A 22 -12.71 -14.16 37.54
N LEU A 23 -13.43 -15.24 37.86
CA LEU A 23 -13.46 -16.47 37.04
C LEU A 23 -13.99 -16.24 35.62
N GLY A 24 -15.03 -15.42 35.45
CA GLY A 24 -15.57 -15.08 34.13
C GLY A 24 -14.56 -14.37 33.24
N CYS A 25 -13.89 -13.33 33.77
CA CYS A 25 -12.83 -12.62 33.04
C CYS A 25 -11.63 -13.53 32.74
N HIS A 26 -11.29 -14.44 33.66
CA HIS A 26 -10.22 -15.41 33.43
C HIS A 26 -10.56 -16.46 32.36
N ARG A 27 -11.79 -17.00 32.35
CA ARG A 27 -12.27 -17.92 31.30
C ARG A 27 -12.33 -17.24 29.93
N PHE A 28 -12.82 -16.00 29.84
CA PHE A 28 -12.83 -15.27 28.57
C PHE A 28 -11.41 -15.02 28.05
N ARG A 29 -10.47 -14.65 28.94
CA ARG A 29 -9.05 -14.46 28.58
C ARG A 29 -8.33 -15.76 28.20
N THR A 30 -8.64 -16.90 28.82
CA THR A 30 -8.05 -18.20 28.40
C THR A 30 -8.67 -18.73 27.11
N GLN A 31 -9.96 -18.49 26.85
CA GLN A 31 -10.54 -18.73 25.52
C GLN A 31 -9.91 -17.83 24.46
N LEU A 32 -9.77 -16.52 24.71
CA LEU A 32 -9.12 -15.60 23.77
C LEU A 32 -7.66 -15.99 23.48
N ARG A 33 -6.89 -16.44 24.49
CA ARG A 33 -5.55 -17.00 24.29
C ARG A 33 -5.57 -18.29 23.46
N ARG A 34 -6.52 -19.21 23.68
CA ARG A 34 -6.66 -20.45 22.88
C ARG A 34 -7.04 -20.14 21.43
N CYS A 35 -7.97 -19.22 21.20
CA CYS A 35 -8.33 -18.76 19.87
C CYS A 35 -7.17 -18.05 19.16
N ALA A 36 -6.40 -17.20 19.85
CA ALA A 36 -5.24 -16.53 19.28
C ALA A 36 -4.12 -17.51 18.90
N VAL A 37 -3.79 -18.46 19.76
CA VAL A 37 -2.78 -19.51 19.46
C VAL A 37 -3.26 -20.44 18.34
N GLY A 38 -4.54 -20.82 18.34
CA GLY A 38 -5.14 -21.61 17.25
C GLY A 38 -5.16 -20.87 15.91
N LEU A 39 -5.39 -19.55 15.92
CA LEU A 39 -5.36 -18.71 14.72
C LEU A 39 -3.92 -18.54 14.19
N ILE A 40 -2.93 -18.38 15.07
CA ILE A 40 -1.51 -18.37 14.68
C ILE A 40 -1.12 -19.69 14.01
N LEU A 41 -1.51 -20.83 14.60
CA LEU A 41 -1.28 -22.16 14.02
C LEU A 41 -1.98 -22.35 12.67
N ALA A 42 -3.24 -21.92 12.54
CA ALA A 42 -4.00 -22.02 11.29
C ALA A 42 -3.41 -21.17 10.16
N ILE A 43 -2.95 -19.95 10.46
CA ILE A 43 -2.30 -19.06 9.48
C ILE A 43 -0.92 -19.60 9.08
N SER A 44 -0.14 -20.15 10.02
CA SER A 44 1.11 -20.85 9.69
C SER A 44 0.90 -22.08 8.82
N LEU A 45 -0.17 -22.85 9.04
CA LEU A 45 -0.53 -24.01 8.20
C LEU A 45 -0.90 -23.59 6.77
N GLN A 46 -1.58 -22.46 6.57
CA GLN A 46 -1.86 -21.93 5.23
C GLN A 46 -0.59 -21.46 4.49
N HIS A 47 0.47 -21.05 5.20
CA HIS A 47 1.77 -20.77 4.59
C HIS A 47 2.55 -22.04 4.24
N LEU A 48 2.50 -23.07 5.10
CA LEU A 48 3.25 -24.32 4.90
C LEU A 48 2.80 -25.14 3.67
N GLN A 49 1.56 -24.99 3.22
CA GLN A 49 1.09 -25.66 1.99
C GLN A 49 1.64 -25.03 0.69
N ALA A 50 2.44 -23.97 0.75
CA ALA A 50 2.99 -23.29 -0.42
C ALA A 50 4.43 -23.72 -0.81
N GLU A 51 5.16 -24.41 0.07
CA GLU A 51 6.62 -24.63 -0.09
C GLU A 51 7.06 -26.11 -0.17
N THR A 52 6.14 -27.03 -0.48
CA THR A 52 6.48 -28.47 -0.67
C THR A 52 6.17 -29.00 -2.07
N PHE A 53 6.78 -28.40 -3.10
CA PHE A 53 6.97 -29.11 -4.38
C PHE A 53 8.22 -28.61 -5.15
N SER A 54 9.36 -29.27 -4.90
CA SER A 54 10.55 -29.21 -5.76
C SER A 54 11.02 -30.63 -6.07
N ALA A 55 11.36 -30.89 -7.33
CA ALA A 55 12.13 -32.06 -7.72
C ALA A 55 13.61 -31.89 -7.27
N PRO A 56 14.45 -32.95 -7.26
CA PRO A 56 14.97 -33.63 -8.47
C PRO A 56 14.94 -35.18 -8.39
N GLY A 57 15.31 -35.97 -9.41
CA GLY A 57 15.61 -35.66 -10.82
C GLY A 57 16.45 -36.76 -11.53
N GLN A 58 16.67 -36.58 -12.84
CA GLN A 58 17.61 -37.28 -13.75
C GLN A 58 17.43 -38.78 -14.10
N GLY A 59 17.57 -39.08 -15.41
CA GLY A 59 17.65 -40.42 -16.01
C GLY A 59 17.43 -40.38 -17.53
N ALA A 60 18.44 -40.72 -18.34
CA ALA A 60 18.44 -40.68 -19.81
C ALA A 60 19.64 -41.51 -20.36
N PRO A 61 19.82 -41.76 -21.70
CA PRO A 61 18.95 -41.53 -22.86
C PRO A 61 18.78 -42.81 -23.76
N VAL A 62 18.39 -42.65 -25.04
CA VAL A 62 18.80 -43.42 -26.28
C VAL A 62 17.64 -43.86 -27.22
N ASN A 63 17.70 -43.30 -28.45
CA ASN A 63 17.30 -43.76 -29.79
C ASN A 63 16.24 -44.89 -30.02
N ALA A 64 15.11 -44.52 -30.64
CA ALA A 64 14.41 -45.21 -31.75
C ALA A 64 13.19 -44.36 -32.19
N LEU A 65 12.72 -44.30 -33.45
CA LEU A 65 13.22 -44.78 -34.74
C LEU A 65 12.67 -43.86 -35.86
N LEU A 66 13.35 -43.77 -37.00
CA LEU A 66 12.84 -43.09 -38.20
C LEU A 66 12.07 -44.06 -39.11
N ASP A 67 11.17 -43.47 -39.93
CA ASP A 67 10.63 -43.91 -41.24
C ASP A 67 9.13 -44.22 -41.34
N ARG A 68 8.41 -43.30 -42.02
CA ARG A 68 7.98 -43.54 -43.42
C ARG A 68 7.63 -42.24 -44.15
N LYS A 69 7.93 -42.23 -45.46
CA LYS A 69 7.79 -41.11 -46.40
C LYS A 69 6.86 -41.54 -47.55
N ARG A 70 6.24 -40.57 -48.26
CA ARG A 70 5.41 -40.73 -49.49
C ARG A 70 4.00 -41.32 -49.25
N ASP A 71 2.93 -40.91 -49.94
CA ASP A 71 2.65 -39.81 -50.90
C ASP A 71 1.14 -39.45 -50.78
N LEU A 72 0.42 -38.60 -51.54
CA LEU A 72 0.54 -38.05 -52.91
C LEU A 72 -0.22 -36.69 -53.04
N ASN A 73 -0.21 -36.04 -54.23
CA ASN A 73 -0.84 -34.75 -54.52
C ASN A 73 -2.20 -34.84 -55.26
N HIS A 74 -3.09 -33.84 -55.11
CA HIS A 74 -3.59 -32.91 -56.18
C HIS A 74 -4.97 -32.24 -55.90
N VAL A 75 -5.33 -31.27 -56.78
CA VAL A 75 -6.69 -30.78 -57.17
C VAL A 75 -7.17 -29.40 -56.62
N PHE A 76 -6.89 -28.36 -57.43
CA PHE A 76 -7.66 -27.10 -57.71
C PHE A 76 -7.60 -25.82 -56.83
N LYS A 77 -7.79 -24.67 -57.53
CA LYS A 77 -7.98 -23.28 -57.07
C LYS A 77 -9.21 -22.67 -57.79
N PRO A 78 -9.91 -21.65 -57.25
CA PRO A 78 -9.81 -20.27 -57.79
C PRO A 78 -9.92 -19.15 -56.70
N ARG A 79 -9.14 -18.06 -56.71
CA ARG A 79 -9.21 -16.78 -57.49
C ARG A 79 -10.24 -15.75 -56.93
N GLN A 80 -9.78 -14.53 -56.63
CA GLN A 80 -10.59 -13.36 -56.19
C GLN A 80 -10.25 -12.08 -56.99
N ILE A 81 -11.00 -10.99 -56.80
CA ILE A 81 -11.01 -9.77 -57.65
C ILE A 81 -10.85 -8.48 -56.80
N TYR A 82 -10.29 -7.41 -57.39
CA TYR A 82 -9.92 -6.12 -56.77
C TYR A 82 -11.01 -5.02 -56.82
N THR A 83 -10.95 -4.04 -55.90
CA THR A 83 -11.22 -2.58 -56.09
C THR A 83 -10.91 -1.78 -54.80
N ARG A 84 -11.03 -0.43 -54.78
CA ARG A 84 -9.88 0.50 -54.86
C ARG A 84 -9.99 1.66 -53.82
N THR A 85 -8.87 2.34 -53.57
CA THR A 85 -8.52 3.24 -52.43
C THR A 85 -8.94 4.73 -52.46
N SER A 86 -9.12 5.32 -51.26
CA SER A 86 -8.63 6.68 -50.86
C SER A 86 -8.61 6.76 -49.31
N ARG A 87 -7.51 6.92 -48.55
CA ARG A 87 -6.36 7.88 -48.54
C ARG A 87 -6.73 9.28 -48.01
N GLY A 88 -6.51 9.55 -46.70
CA GLY A 88 -6.50 10.94 -46.18
C GLY A 88 -6.85 11.22 -44.70
N ALA A 89 -6.18 10.61 -43.71
CA ALA A 89 -6.15 11.11 -42.32
C ALA A 89 -4.90 10.57 -41.58
N SER A 90 -4.43 11.27 -40.54
CA SER A 90 -3.24 10.89 -39.75
C SER A 90 -3.64 10.12 -38.49
N GLU A 91 -3.13 8.89 -38.30
CA GLU A 91 -3.39 8.08 -37.12
C GLU A 91 -2.37 8.37 -36.00
N SER A 92 -2.86 8.86 -34.85
CA SER A 92 -2.13 8.77 -33.59
C SER A 92 -2.48 7.45 -32.90
N ILE A 93 -1.77 6.37 -33.22
CA ILE A 93 -2.03 5.04 -32.63
C ILE A 93 -1.68 5.09 -31.13
N ALA A 94 -2.72 5.05 -30.29
CA ALA A 94 -2.57 4.92 -28.86
C ALA A 94 -2.19 3.48 -28.49
N GLU A 95 -1.16 3.32 -27.65
CA GLU A 95 -0.70 2.03 -27.15
C GLU A 95 -1.79 1.37 -26.28
N VAL A 96 -2.38 0.27 -26.77
CA VAL A 96 -3.44 -0.45 -26.06
C VAL A 96 -2.82 -1.23 -24.90
N GLN A 97 -2.81 -0.60 -23.73
CA GLN A 97 -2.25 -1.16 -22.51
C GLN A 97 -3.06 -2.37 -22.03
N GLU A 98 -2.50 -3.57 -22.19
CA GLU A 98 -3.17 -4.84 -21.88
C GLU A 98 -3.55 -4.95 -20.40
N VAL A 99 -4.84 -5.16 -20.13
CA VAL A 99 -5.38 -5.21 -18.76
C VAL A 99 -5.02 -6.55 -18.11
N LYS A 100 -3.91 -6.57 -17.38
CA LYS A 100 -3.43 -7.76 -16.67
C LYS A 100 -4.45 -8.28 -15.65
N LEU A 101 -5.11 -9.38 -16.02
CA LEU A 101 -6.12 -10.05 -15.20
C LEU A 101 -5.52 -10.65 -13.91
N SER A 102 -6.30 -10.62 -12.83
CA SER A 102 -5.92 -11.14 -11.51
C SER A 102 -6.76 -12.35 -11.10
N SER A 103 -6.14 -13.32 -10.42
CA SER A 103 -6.83 -14.50 -9.88
C SER A 103 -7.80 -14.13 -8.75
N VAL A 104 -8.75 -15.00 -8.39
CA VAL A 104 -9.68 -14.78 -7.27
C VAL A 104 -8.91 -14.49 -5.98
N THR A 105 -7.87 -15.28 -5.67
CA THR A 105 -7.01 -15.12 -4.49
C THR A 105 -6.27 -13.78 -4.50
N GLN A 106 -5.63 -13.42 -5.62
CA GLN A 106 -4.90 -12.15 -5.75
C GLN A 106 -5.83 -10.93 -5.62
N SER A 107 -7.01 -11.02 -6.25
CA SER A 107 -8.04 -9.98 -6.18
C SER A 107 -8.60 -9.85 -4.77
N THR A 108 -8.75 -10.96 -4.04
CA THR A 108 -9.14 -10.99 -2.63
C THR A 108 -8.10 -10.31 -1.74
N VAL A 109 -6.81 -10.62 -1.91
CA VAL A 109 -5.72 -9.97 -1.15
C VAL A 109 -5.65 -8.47 -1.45
N ASN A 110 -5.83 -8.07 -2.71
CA ASN A 110 -5.90 -6.66 -3.10
C ASN A 110 -7.15 -5.95 -2.50
N LEU A 111 -8.31 -6.63 -2.42
CA LEU A 111 -9.51 -6.11 -1.78
C LEU A 111 -9.33 -5.96 -0.26
N VAL A 112 -8.70 -6.95 0.40
CA VAL A 112 -8.30 -6.82 1.81
C VAL A 112 -7.36 -5.63 2.00
N LYS A 113 -6.38 -5.40 1.12
CA LYS A 113 -5.52 -4.19 1.19
C LYS A 113 -6.28 -2.88 0.92
N ASN A 114 -7.37 -2.91 0.14
CA ASN A 114 -8.19 -1.73 -0.15
C ASN A 114 -9.10 -1.34 1.02
N ILE A 115 -9.60 -2.33 1.76
CA ILE A 115 -10.44 -2.16 2.96
C ILE A 115 -9.56 -1.90 4.21
N VAL A 116 -8.54 -2.72 4.42
CA VAL A 116 -7.72 -2.71 5.64
C VAL A 116 -6.60 -1.69 5.53
N GLY A 117 -6.78 -0.58 6.25
CA GLY A 117 -5.80 0.50 6.40
C GLY A 117 -6.23 1.43 7.52
N ALA A 118 -6.03 2.75 7.34
CA ALA A 118 -6.32 3.80 8.33
C ALA A 118 -7.58 3.59 9.20
N GLY A 119 -8.71 3.18 8.61
CA GLY A 119 -9.99 3.02 9.31
C GLY A 119 -9.93 2.07 10.51
N MET A 120 -9.20 0.94 10.41
CA MET A 120 -9.14 -0.08 11.48
C MET A 120 -8.60 0.49 12.81
N LEU A 121 -7.72 1.49 12.72
CA LEU A 121 -7.04 2.10 13.86
C LEU A 121 -7.92 3.10 14.62
N SER A 122 -9.09 3.43 14.07
CA SER A 122 -10.09 4.32 14.66
C SER A 122 -11.30 3.60 15.25
N LEU A 123 -11.46 2.29 14.99
CA LEU A 123 -12.57 1.49 15.54
C LEU A 123 -12.61 1.42 17.08
N PRO A 124 -11.47 1.29 17.81
CA PRO A 124 -11.49 1.38 19.28
C PRO A 124 -12.08 2.69 19.81
N HIS A 125 -11.84 3.81 19.11
CA HIS A 125 -12.42 5.11 19.44
C HIS A 125 -13.93 5.14 19.18
N GLY A 126 -14.41 4.45 18.15
CA GLY A 126 -15.86 4.25 17.92
C GLY A 126 -16.55 3.57 19.10
N VAL A 127 -15.93 2.54 19.70
CA VAL A 127 -16.47 1.88 20.91
C VAL A 127 -16.41 2.81 22.12
N ALA A 128 -15.27 3.49 22.33
CA ALA A 128 -15.06 4.46 23.40
C ALA A 128 -16.05 5.64 23.37
N ALA A 129 -16.54 6.02 22.18
CA ALA A 129 -17.52 7.09 22.01
C ALA A 129 -18.90 6.76 22.60
N PHE A 130 -19.25 5.47 22.76
CA PHE A 130 -20.57 5.07 23.28
C PHE A 130 -20.53 4.39 24.65
N SER A 131 -19.39 3.79 25.04
CA SER A 131 -19.27 3.07 26.32
C SER A 131 -17.84 3.04 26.87
N ALA A 132 -17.74 2.98 28.20
CA ALA A 132 -16.52 2.68 28.94
C ALA A 132 -16.55 1.29 29.62
N SER A 133 -17.60 0.49 29.42
CA SER A 133 -17.72 -0.88 29.95
C SER A 133 -17.18 -1.89 28.95
N SER A 134 -16.43 -2.89 29.42
CA SER A 134 -15.99 -4.03 28.59
C SER A 134 -17.15 -4.83 27.97
N GLU A 135 -18.37 -4.69 28.49
CA GLU A 135 -19.59 -5.29 27.93
C GLU A 135 -19.90 -4.80 26.50
N ALA A 136 -19.45 -3.60 26.14
CA ALA A 136 -19.62 -3.01 24.81
C ALA A 136 -18.90 -3.77 23.68
N VAL A 137 -17.97 -4.67 24.01
CA VAL A 137 -17.30 -5.55 23.03
C VAL A 137 -18.31 -6.40 22.27
N VAL A 138 -19.30 -7.00 22.94
CA VAL A 138 -20.26 -7.92 22.30
C VAL A 138 -21.13 -7.21 21.24
N PRO A 139 -21.83 -6.08 21.54
CA PRO A 139 -22.60 -5.39 20.51
C PRO A 139 -21.71 -4.77 19.43
N SER A 140 -20.49 -4.32 19.76
CA SER A 140 -19.55 -3.80 18.74
C SER A 140 -19.14 -4.88 17.73
N LEU A 141 -18.93 -6.12 18.18
CA LEU A 141 -18.64 -7.27 17.31
C LEU A 141 -19.85 -7.61 16.42
N ILE A 142 -21.07 -7.62 16.97
CA ILE A 142 -22.31 -7.85 16.21
C ILE A 142 -22.46 -6.78 15.12
N LEU A 143 -22.29 -5.50 15.46
CA LEU A 143 -22.36 -4.40 14.49
C LEU A 143 -21.24 -4.46 13.44
N THR A 144 -20.03 -4.89 13.81
CA THR A 144 -18.92 -5.08 12.86
C THR A 144 -19.19 -6.22 11.89
N PHE A 145 -19.78 -7.33 12.35
CA PHE A 145 -20.22 -8.43 11.50
C PHE A 145 -21.34 -8.00 10.54
N LEU A 146 -22.39 -7.32 11.04
CA LEU A 146 -23.47 -6.80 10.21
C LEU A 146 -22.96 -5.79 9.17
N ALA A 147 -22.08 -4.87 9.57
CA ALA A 147 -21.45 -3.91 8.66
C ALA A 147 -20.62 -4.62 7.57
N ALA A 148 -19.87 -5.69 7.91
CA ALA A 148 -19.15 -6.49 6.93
C ALA A 148 -20.10 -7.18 5.92
N VAL A 149 -21.20 -7.76 6.40
CA VAL A 149 -22.22 -8.43 5.55
C VAL A 149 -22.90 -7.44 4.61
N PHE A 150 -23.41 -6.32 5.13
CA PHE A 150 -24.05 -5.30 4.29
C PHE A 150 -23.06 -4.65 3.32
N SER A 151 -21.80 -4.47 3.72
CA SER A 151 -20.76 -3.95 2.83
C SER A 151 -20.41 -4.93 1.70
N ALA A 152 -20.27 -6.22 2.00
CA ALA A 152 -20.06 -7.26 0.99
C ALA A 152 -21.22 -7.33 -0.01
N TYR A 153 -22.45 -7.23 0.48
CA TYR A 153 -23.65 -7.19 -0.36
C TYR A 153 -23.70 -5.95 -1.25
N GLY A 154 -23.48 -4.75 -0.69
CA GLY A 154 -23.40 -3.50 -1.46
C GLY A 154 -22.29 -3.50 -2.52
N PHE A 155 -21.17 -4.18 -2.25
CA PHE A 155 -20.07 -4.33 -3.20
C PHE A 155 -20.46 -5.24 -4.39
N VAL A 156 -21.20 -6.32 -4.13
CA VAL A 156 -21.76 -7.20 -5.17
C VAL A 156 -22.86 -6.51 -5.98
N LEU A 157 -23.73 -5.70 -5.36
CA LEU A 157 -24.75 -4.92 -6.07
C LEU A 157 -24.13 -3.96 -7.10
N ILE A 158 -22.98 -3.34 -6.80
CA ILE A 158 -22.28 -2.49 -7.76
C ILE A 158 -21.80 -3.30 -8.96
N ALA A 159 -21.22 -4.49 -8.75
CA ALA A 159 -20.80 -5.33 -9.86
C ALA A 159 -21.99 -5.77 -10.74
N GLN A 160 -23.13 -6.12 -10.15
CA GLN A 160 -24.37 -6.40 -10.90
C GLN A 160 -24.85 -5.17 -11.69
N ALA A 161 -24.73 -3.96 -11.13
CA ALA A 161 -25.03 -2.73 -11.86
C ALA A 161 -24.02 -2.43 -12.98
N CYS A 162 -22.73 -2.77 -12.82
CA CYS A 162 -21.74 -2.70 -13.90
C CYS A 162 -22.09 -3.68 -15.03
N GLU A 163 -22.35 -4.96 -14.70
CA GLU A 163 -22.73 -5.99 -15.69
C GLU A 163 -24.03 -5.62 -16.43
N ALA A 164 -25.01 -5.04 -15.75
CA ALA A 164 -26.27 -4.58 -16.36
C ALA A 164 -26.13 -3.28 -17.19
N THR A 165 -25.17 -2.40 -16.88
CA THR A 165 -25.00 -1.14 -17.62
C THR A 165 -23.94 -1.21 -18.72
N GLY A 166 -23.00 -2.14 -18.65
CA GLY A 166 -21.81 -2.20 -19.50
C GLY A 166 -20.74 -1.15 -19.15
N GLU A 167 -20.87 -0.44 -18.03
CA GLU A 167 -20.01 0.69 -17.65
C GLU A 167 -18.94 0.29 -16.62
N SER A 168 -17.68 0.68 -16.84
CA SER A 168 -16.54 0.36 -15.96
C SER A 168 -16.23 1.42 -14.90
N THR A 169 -17.08 2.44 -14.71
CA THR A 169 -16.85 3.52 -13.73
C THR A 169 -18.11 3.85 -12.92
N TYR A 170 -17.94 4.03 -11.61
CA TYR A 170 -19.04 4.22 -10.64
C TYR A 170 -19.97 5.38 -11.03
N THR A 171 -19.42 6.48 -11.54
CA THR A 171 -20.15 7.65 -12.05
C THR A 171 -21.01 7.31 -13.27
N ARG A 172 -20.48 6.56 -14.25
CA ARG A 172 -21.23 6.16 -15.45
C ARG A 172 -22.28 5.10 -15.18
N VAL A 173 -21.97 4.12 -14.32
CA VAL A 173 -22.95 3.13 -13.82
C VAL A 173 -24.16 3.86 -13.23
N TRP A 174 -23.96 4.87 -12.38
CA TRP A 174 -25.05 5.70 -11.86
C TRP A 174 -25.78 6.48 -12.96
N ALA A 175 -25.05 7.12 -13.87
CA ALA A 175 -25.64 7.93 -14.93
C ALA A 175 -26.60 7.10 -15.82
N ARG A 176 -26.18 5.89 -16.19
CA ARG A 176 -26.91 4.96 -17.04
C ARG A 176 -28.02 4.21 -16.32
N SER A 177 -27.86 3.86 -15.05
CA SER A 177 -28.89 3.16 -14.26
C SER A 177 -29.89 4.08 -13.55
N VAL A 178 -29.47 5.22 -13.01
CA VAL A 178 -30.29 6.13 -12.20
C VAL A 178 -30.69 7.37 -12.99
N SER A 179 -29.73 8.26 -13.31
CA SER A 179 -29.95 9.45 -14.16
C SER A 179 -28.64 10.17 -14.52
N GLU A 180 -28.50 10.54 -15.80
CA GLU A 180 -27.41 11.37 -16.31
C GLU A 180 -27.34 12.74 -15.60
N SER A 181 -28.51 13.31 -15.25
CA SER A 181 -28.61 14.61 -14.58
C SER A 181 -28.03 14.60 -13.15
N THR A 182 -28.11 13.46 -12.44
CA THR A 182 -27.64 13.36 -11.04
C THR A 182 -26.26 12.71 -10.90
N LYS A 183 -25.55 12.42 -12.00
CA LYS A 183 -24.21 11.78 -11.99
C LYS A 183 -23.14 12.53 -11.19
N MET A 184 -23.31 13.84 -10.97
CA MET A 184 -22.38 14.63 -10.17
C MET A 184 -22.40 14.26 -8.68
N LEU A 185 -23.51 13.68 -8.17
CA LEU A 185 -23.63 13.26 -6.78
C LEU A 185 -22.61 12.15 -6.40
N PRO A 186 -22.57 10.99 -7.08
CA PRO A 186 -21.52 10.00 -6.82
C PRO A 186 -20.12 10.49 -7.22
N ALA A 187 -19.97 11.28 -8.29
CA ALA A 187 -18.65 11.82 -8.67
C ALA A 187 -18.04 12.66 -7.53
N ALA A 188 -18.83 13.57 -6.96
CA ALA A 188 -18.43 14.40 -5.82
C ALA A 188 -18.23 13.60 -4.53
N ALA A 189 -19.07 12.59 -4.26
CA ALA A 189 -18.90 11.72 -3.10
C ALA A 189 -17.61 10.89 -3.18
N CYS A 190 -17.30 10.33 -4.35
CA CYS A 190 -16.04 9.62 -4.62
C CYS A 190 -14.83 10.56 -4.52
N LEU A 191 -14.91 11.78 -5.08
CA LEU A 191 -13.88 12.81 -4.95
C LEU A 191 -13.58 13.12 -3.47
N ALA A 192 -14.62 13.46 -2.70
CA ALA A 192 -14.49 13.81 -1.29
C ALA A 192 -13.95 12.63 -0.46
N LYS A 193 -14.36 11.39 -0.77
CA LYS A 193 -13.87 10.20 -0.06
C LYS A 193 -12.41 9.86 -0.39
N ALA A 194 -11.97 10.11 -1.63
CA ALA A 194 -10.55 9.99 -2.00
C ALA A 194 -9.70 11.07 -1.30
N ALA A 195 -10.16 12.33 -1.29
CA ALA A 195 -9.51 13.43 -0.60
C ALA A 195 -9.37 13.15 0.91
N ILE A 196 -10.44 12.74 1.58
CA ILE A 196 -10.40 12.35 2.99
C ILE A 196 -9.49 11.13 3.23
N GLY A 197 -9.38 10.21 2.28
CA GLY A 197 -8.42 9.11 2.33
C GLY A 197 -6.97 9.62 2.40
N CYS A 198 -6.57 10.49 1.47
CA CYS A 198 -5.24 11.09 1.46
C CYS A 198 -4.99 11.97 2.71
N ILE A 199 -5.97 12.78 3.13
CA ILE A 199 -5.90 13.57 4.37
C ILE A 199 -5.64 12.66 5.58
N SER A 200 -6.41 11.58 5.72
CA SER A 200 -6.29 10.61 6.82
C SER A 200 -4.91 9.95 6.82
N PHE A 201 -4.36 9.62 5.65
CA PHE A 201 -3.03 9.04 5.56
C PHE A 201 -1.95 10.06 5.95
N SER A 202 -2.02 11.31 5.49
CA SER A 202 -1.09 12.38 5.91
C SER A 202 -1.15 12.63 7.42
N MET A 203 -2.34 12.60 8.04
CA MET A 203 -2.49 12.70 9.49
C MET A 203 -1.77 11.56 10.22
N ILE A 204 -1.97 10.30 9.80
CA ILE A 204 -1.34 9.12 10.43
C ILE A 204 0.17 9.12 10.22
N LEU A 205 0.66 9.51 9.05
CA LEU A 205 2.10 9.66 8.77
C LEU A 205 2.74 10.70 9.70
N GLY A 206 2.08 11.86 9.87
CA GLY A 206 2.51 12.90 10.81
C GLY A 206 2.61 12.42 12.24
N ASP A 207 1.53 11.83 12.76
CA ASP A 207 1.43 11.31 14.12
C ASP A 207 2.46 10.18 14.38
N CYS A 208 2.54 9.19 13.48
CA CYS A 208 3.42 8.03 13.67
C CYS A 208 4.90 8.39 13.56
N ILE A 209 5.30 9.20 12.58
CA ILE A 209 6.70 9.57 12.39
C ILE A 209 7.16 10.51 13.52
N SER A 210 6.36 11.50 13.93
CA SER A 210 6.74 12.36 15.06
C SER A 210 6.85 11.58 16.39
N LEU A 211 5.98 10.60 16.64
CA LEU A 211 6.12 9.68 17.77
C LEU A 211 7.34 8.73 17.68
N MET A 212 7.81 8.42 16.46
CA MET A 212 9.07 7.68 16.24
C MET A 212 10.32 8.55 16.44
N LEU A 213 10.24 9.85 16.13
CA LEU A 213 11.33 10.81 16.32
C LEU A 213 11.45 11.32 17.78
N ALA A 214 10.37 11.27 18.56
CA ALA A 214 10.34 11.79 19.93
C ALA A 214 11.46 11.25 20.86
N PRO A 215 11.85 9.95 20.82
CA PRO A 215 12.96 9.44 21.63
C PRO A 215 14.36 9.93 21.20
N MET A 216 14.47 10.60 20.04
CA MET A 216 15.77 11.01 19.46
C MET A 216 16.25 12.39 19.93
N ASN A 217 15.48 13.11 20.77
CA ASN A 217 15.78 14.45 21.27
C ASN A 217 16.15 15.49 20.18
N LEU A 218 15.56 15.33 18.99
CA LEU A 218 15.76 16.24 17.86
C LEU A 218 15.12 17.62 18.12
N PRO A 219 15.63 18.71 17.50
CA PRO A 219 15.03 20.05 17.61
C PRO A 219 13.54 20.04 17.27
N THR A 220 12.74 20.72 18.10
CA THR A 220 11.27 20.74 18.00
C THR A 220 10.75 21.18 16.64
N VAL A 221 11.48 22.07 15.94
CA VAL A 221 11.18 22.50 14.57
C VAL A 221 11.07 21.30 13.62
N VAL A 222 12.02 20.35 13.69
CA VAL A 222 12.07 19.17 12.82
C VAL A 222 11.22 18.01 13.35
N ALA A 223 11.19 17.81 14.67
CA ALA A 223 10.42 16.74 15.30
C ALA A 223 8.90 17.02 15.36
N SER A 224 8.45 18.25 15.12
CA SER A 224 7.03 18.59 15.15
C SER A 224 6.24 17.83 14.08
N ARG A 225 5.08 17.30 14.47
CA ARG A 225 4.10 16.65 13.59
C ARG A 225 3.86 17.42 12.29
N ASP A 226 3.70 18.74 12.40
CA ASP A 226 3.29 19.57 11.27
C ASP A 226 4.47 19.81 10.30
N ALA A 227 5.72 19.90 10.79
CA ALA A 227 6.92 19.85 9.93
C ALA A 227 7.15 18.46 9.32
N VAL A 228 6.92 17.39 10.08
CA VAL A 228 6.99 16.00 9.60
C VAL A 228 6.01 15.75 8.46
N ILE A 229 4.76 16.25 8.55
CA ILE A 229 3.76 16.18 7.48
C ILE A 229 4.24 16.92 6.23
N PHE A 230 4.81 18.13 6.38
CA PHE A 230 5.36 18.87 5.25
C PHE A 230 6.54 18.14 4.60
N LEU A 231 7.49 17.67 5.41
CA LEU A 231 8.69 16.99 4.96
C LEU A 231 8.37 15.68 4.22
N ILE A 232 7.54 14.80 4.79
CA ILE A 232 7.14 13.55 4.13
C ILE A 232 6.31 13.81 2.86
N THR A 233 5.51 14.90 2.84
CA THR A 233 4.80 15.33 1.63
C THR A 233 5.80 15.69 0.52
N ALA A 234 6.79 16.54 0.82
CA ALA A 234 7.73 17.05 -0.18
C ALA A 234 8.74 16.00 -0.66
N THR A 235 9.28 15.16 0.24
CA THR A 235 10.39 14.25 -0.08
C THR A 235 9.96 12.86 -0.52
N VAL A 236 8.77 12.38 -0.10
CA VAL A 236 8.31 11.00 -0.37
C VAL A 236 6.99 10.98 -1.11
N LEU A 237 5.94 11.64 -0.62
CA LEU A 237 4.62 11.55 -1.24
C LEU A 237 4.58 12.26 -2.60
N PHE A 238 5.22 13.43 -2.74
CA PHE A 238 5.26 14.17 -4.00
C PHE A 238 5.91 13.41 -5.16
N PRO A 239 7.15 12.87 -5.05
CA PRO A 239 7.73 12.09 -6.14
C PRO A 239 6.91 10.83 -6.44
N LEU A 240 6.42 10.11 -5.43
CA LEU A 240 5.58 8.91 -5.62
C LEU A 240 4.25 9.23 -6.33
N CYS A 241 3.59 10.33 -5.98
CA CYS A 241 2.34 10.80 -6.62
C CYS A 241 2.57 11.49 -7.98
N SER A 242 3.83 11.70 -8.37
CA SER A 242 4.25 12.25 -9.67
C SER A 242 4.69 11.16 -10.66
N MET A 243 4.75 9.90 -10.25
CA MET A 243 5.10 8.79 -11.14
C MET A 243 4.02 8.56 -12.20
N LYS A 244 4.44 8.37 -13.46
CA LYS A 244 3.52 8.08 -14.59
C LYS A 244 2.85 6.70 -14.49
N SER A 245 3.47 5.75 -13.80
CA SER A 245 2.96 4.38 -13.64
C SER A 245 3.04 3.95 -12.18
N LEU A 246 1.98 3.26 -11.74
CA LEU A 246 1.86 2.70 -10.39
C LEU A 246 2.27 1.21 -10.35
N ALA A 247 2.69 0.63 -11.48
CA ALA A 247 3.09 -0.77 -11.58
C ALA A 247 4.25 -1.18 -10.62
N PRO A 248 5.27 -0.33 -10.34
CA PRO A 248 6.28 -0.65 -9.33
C PRO A 248 5.69 -0.83 -7.93
N LEU A 249 4.64 -0.06 -7.61
CA LEU A 249 3.96 -0.08 -6.31
C LEU A 249 3.16 -1.37 -6.06
N ALA A 250 2.79 -2.11 -7.12
CA ALA A 250 2.13 -3.40 -7.00
C ALA A 250 3.02 -4.45 -6.30
N LYS A 251 4.35 -4.41 -6.49
CA LYS A 251 5.30 -5.29 -5.79
C LYS A 251 5.27 -5.08 -4.26
N PHE A 252 4.97 -3.86 -3.81
CA PHE A 252 4.80 -3.52 -2.39
C PHE A 252 3.39 -3.81 -1.84
N SER A 253 2.50 -4.47 -2.60
CA SER A 253 1.15 -4.82 -2.12
C SER A 253 1.20 -5.76 -0.91
N LEU A 254 2.00 -6.83 -1.00
CA LEU A 254 2.22 -7.82 0.07
C LEU A 254 2.75 -7.16 1.36
N LEU A 255 3.68 -6.20 1.24
CA LEU A 255 4.31 -5.54 2.38
C LEU A 255 3.32 -4.74 3.24
N GLY A 256 2.30 -4.13 2.61
CA GLY A 256 1.21 -3.48 3.33
C GLY A 256 0.28 -4.46 4.06
N VAL A 257 0.03 -5.64 3.47
CA VAL A 257 -0.76 -6.71 4.12
C VAL A 257 -0.03 -7.28 5.33
N LEU A 258 1.27 -7.57 5.20
CA LEU A 258 2.13 -8.00 6.32
C LEU A 258 2.19 -6.93 7.42
N SER A 259 2.26 -5.64 7.05
CA SER A 259 2.23 -4.52 8.00
C SER A 259 0.92 -4.47 8.79
N ASN A 260 -0.23 -4.63 8.12
CA ASN A 260 -1.54 -4.67 8.76
C ASN A 260 -1.68 -5.88 9.71
N PHE A 261 -1.14 -7.04 9.33
CA PHE A 261 -1.11 -8.23 10.18
C PHE A 261 -0.20 -8.05 11.41
N TYR A 262 0.96 -7.39 11.26
CA TYR A 262 1.82 -7.02 12.39
C TYR A 262 1.08 -6.10 13.37
N ILE A 263 0.42 -5.03 12.88
CA ILE A 263 -0.31 -4.09 13.74
C ILE A 263 -1.46 -4.80 14.47
N CYS A 264 -2.19 -5.67 13.79
CA CYS A 264 -3.24 -6.50 14.41
C CYS A 264 -2.66 -7.38 15.53
N THR A 265 -1.55 -8.07 15.26
CA THR A 265 -0.84 -8.91 16.23
C THR A 265 -0.34 -8.10 17.42
N PHE A 266 0.27 -6.93 17.19
CA PHE A 266 0.74 -6.02 18.23
C PHE A 266 -0.39 -5.55 19.17
N VAL A 267 -1.51 -5.08 18.62
CA VAL A 267 -2.66 -4.60 19.41
C VAL A 267 -3.26 -5.73 20.26
N VAL A 268 -3.36 -6.94 19.72
CA VAL A 268 -3.82 -8.13 20.46
C VAL A 268 -2.81 -8.52 21.54
N LEU A 269 -1.51 -8.54 21.24
CA LEU A 269 -0.44 -8.84 22.21
C LEU A 269 -0.46 -7.89 23.40
N ARG A 270 -0.50 -6.57 23.16
CA ARG A 270 -0.57 -5.55 24.24
C ARG A 270 -1.88 -5.58 25.06
N CYS A 271 -2.92 -6.23 24.55
CA CYS A 271 -4.14 -6.50 25.30
C CYS A 271 -4.02 -7.74 26.21
N VAL A 272 -3.21 -8.75 25.84
CA VAL A 272 -3.13 -10.05 26.55
C VAL A 272 -1.87 -10.26 27.38
N ASP A 273 -0.81 -9.48 27.15
CA ASP A 273 0.40 -9.45 27.99
C ASP A 273 0.15 -8.74 29.33
N GLY A 274 -0.65 -7.68 29.32
CA GLY A 274 -0.89 -6.81 30.47
C GLY A 274 0.14 -5.70 30.65
N SER A 275 0.98 -5.42 29.65
CA SER A 275 2.05 -4.40 29.71
C SER A 275 1.56 -2.96 29.87
N TYR A 276 0.26 -2.70 29.70
CA TYR A 276 -0.40 -1.41 29.94
C TYR A 276 -1.34 -1.40 31.17
N ARG A 277 -1.17 -2.35 32.11
CA ARG A 277 -1.94 -2.38 33.36
C ARG A 277 -1.47 -1.30 34.35
N LYS A 278 -2.35 -0.93 35.29
CA LYS A 278 -2.04 0.01 36.39
C LYS A 278 -0.78 -0.45 37.15
N GLY A 279 0.21 0.43 37.26
CA GLY A 279 1.51 0.15 37.89
C GLY A 279 2.63 -0.32 36.93
N SER A 280 2.36 -0.48 35.63
CA SER A 280 3.40 -0.80 34.64
C SER A 280 4.16 0.44 34.15
N ALA A 281 5.44 0.29 33.84
CA ALA A 281 6.29 1.37 33.33
C ALA A 281 5.83 1.89 31.95
N LEU A 282 5.36 1.01 31.06
CA LEU A 282 4.82 1.43 29.76
C LEU A 282 3.50 2.18 29.88
N LEU A 283 2.67 1.91 30.91
CA LEU A 283 1.52 2.76 31.21
C LEU A 283 1.94 4.12 31.77
N ALA A 284 2.96 4.18 32.62
CA ALA A 284 3.48 5.45 33.13
C ALA A 284 4.05 6.36 32.01
N ALA A 285 4.51 5.77 30.91
CA ALA A 285 4.95 6.46 29.70
C ALA A 285 3.87 6.59 28.61
N ALA A 286 2.61 6.21 28.88
CA ALA A 286 1.50 6.30 27.93
C ALA A 286 0.81 7.68 28.00
N PRO A 287 0.42 8.29 26.87
CA PRO A 287 -0.21 9.62 26.87
C PRO A 287 -1.56 9.72 27.59
N ALA A 288 -2.25 8.60 27.82
CA ALA A 288 -3.53 8.57 28.55
C ALA A 288 -3.71 7.26 29.33
N ALA A 289 -4.09 7.37 30.61
CA ALA A 289 -4.42 6.21 31.44
C ALA A 289 -5.75 5.56 31.01
N PRO A 290 -5.88 4.22 31.09
CA PRO A 290 -7.11 3.51 30.71
C PRO A 290 -8.28 3.88 31.62
N LYS A 291 -9.46 4.06 31.04
CA LYS A 291 -10.69 4.41 31.76
C LYS A 291 -11.78 3.39 31.47
N PHE A 292 -12.20 2.68 32.52
CA PHE A 292 -13.29 1.71 32.46
C PHE A 292 -14.34 2.03 33.53
N THR A 293 -15.62 1.93 33.18
CA THR A 293 -16.74 2.05 34.13
C THR A 293 -17.20 0.69 34.63
N ALA A 294 -18.06 0.69 35.65
CA ALA A 294 -18.77 -0.50 36.07
C ALA A 294 -19.68 -1.04 34.96
N ALA A 295 -19.98 -2.34 35.04
CA ALA A 295 -20.99 -2.99 34.22
C ALA A 295 -22.35 -2.30 34.41
N SER A 296 -23.00 -1.98 33.30
CA SER A 296 -24.28 -1.24 33.24
C SER A 296 -25.28 -1.87 32.27
N GLY A 297 -24.96 -3.05 31.71
CA GLY A 297 -25.80 -3.79 30.78
C GLY A 297 -25.49 -3.44 29.32
N ALA A 298 -25.03 -4.44 28.56
CA ALA A 298 -24.60 -4.27 27.17
C ALA A 298 -25.66 -3.55 26.30
N TRP A 299 -26.93 -3.96 26.40
CA TRP A 299 -28.05 -3.36 25.65
C TRP A 299 -28.35 -1.91 26.05
N GLN A 300 -28.19 -1.54 27.32
CA GLN A 300 -28.38 -0.15 27.76
C GLN A 300 -27.26 0.75 27.21
N THR A 301 -26.03 0.25 27.07
CA THR A 301 -24.95 1.01 26.41
C THR A 301 -25.21 1.25 24.90
N MET A 302 -25.99 0.39 24.23
CA MET A 302 -26.33 0.61 22.82
C MET A 302 -27.31 1.77 22.59
N MET A 303 -28.06 2.20 23.62
CA MET A 303 -28.96 3.36 23.52
C MET A 303 -28.22 4.70 23.66
N SER A 304 -26.89 4.68 23.79
CA SER A 304 -26.04 5.87 23.77
C SER A 304 -26.01 6.50 22.36
N PRO A 305 -26.25 7.83 22.21
CA PRO A 305 -26.08 8.53 20.93
C PRO A 305 -24.71 8.34 20.30
N GLY A 306 -23.67 8.08 21.11
CA GLY A 306 -22.32 7.77 20.66
C GLY A 306 -22.21 6.51 19.79
N LEU A 307 -23.21 5.60 19.80
CA LEU A 307 -23.20 4.41 18.95
C LEU A 307 -23.18 4.78 17.45
N SER A 308 -23.78 5.93 17.10
CA SER A 308 -23.72 6.51 15.76
C SER A 308 -22.28 6.75 15.28
N VAL A 309 -21.35 7.05 16.19
CA VAL A 309 -19.92 7.25 15.88
C VAL A 309 -19.28 5.93 15.47
N LEU A 310 -19.54 4.81 16.17
CA LEU A 310 -19.06 3.49 15.75
C LEU A 310 -19.64 3.09 14.38
N LEU A 311 -20.95 3.23 14.20
CA LEU A 311 -21.62 2.90 12.93
C LEU A 311 -21.04 3.70 11.75
N SER A 312 -20.76 4.98 11.99
CA SER A 312 -20.14 5.85 10.98
C SER A 312 -18.69 5.45 10.70
N ILE A 313 -17.86 5.19 11.72
CA ILE A 313 -16.48 4.74 11.52
C ILE A 313 -16.44 3.38 10.80
N LEU A 314 -17.37 2.45 11.10
CA LEU A 314 -17.52 1.19 10.37
C LEU A 314 -17.86 1.43 8.89
N ALA A 315 -18.78 2.34 8.58
CA ALA A 315 -19.13 2.71 7.21
C ALA A 315 -17.96 3.33 6.44
N THR A 316 -17.04 4.05 7.11
CA THR A 316 -15.77 4.50 6.51
C THR A 316 -14.76 3.36 6.36
N ALA A 317 -14.64 2.48 7.35
CA ALA A 317 -13.63 1.43 7.40
C ALA A 317 -13.87 0.35 6.33
N PHE A 318 -15.13 0.01 6.03
CA PHE A 318 -15.49 -0.93 4.97
C PHE A 318 -15.62 -0.30 3.56
N LEU A 319 -15.26 0.98 3.38
CA LEU A 319 -15.53 1.72 2.14
C LEU A 319 -14.50 1.45 1.02
N ALA A 320 -14.68 0.32 0.34
CA ALA A 320 -13.98 -0.02 -0.92
C ALA A 320 -14.83 0.23 -2.19
N HIS A 321 -16.12 0.55 -2.03
CA HIS A 321 -17.19 0.45 -3.04
C HIS A 321 -16.96 1.20 -4.34
N TYR A 322 -16.37 2.40 -4.29
CA TYR A 322 -16.01 3.17 -5.49
C TYR A 322 -14.98 2.46 -6.39
N ASN A 323 -14.21 1.51 -5.87
CA ASN A 323 -13.28 0.66 -6.62
C ASN A 323 -13.91 -0.65 -7.13
N ALA A 324 -15.16 -0.98 -6.77
CA ALA A 324 -15.80 -2.25 -7.18
C ALA A 324 -15.80 -2.49 -8.72
N PRO A 325 -16.02 -1.47 -9.59
CA PRO A 325 -15.90 -1.64 -11.03
C PRO A 325 -14.49 -2.05 -11.47
N LEU A 326 -13.44 -1.48 -10.87
CA LEU A 326 -12.04 -1.81 -11.16
C LEU A 326 -11.70 -3.25 -10.76
N PHE A 327 -12.21 -3.72 -9.62
CA PHE A 327 -12.07 -5.12 -9.21
C PHE A 327 -12.80 -6.07 -10.16
N LEU A 328 -13.98 -5.68 -10.70
CA LEU A 328 -14.71 -6.50 -11.68
C LEU A 328 -13.97 -6.54 -13.03
N GLU A 329 -13.41 -5.42 -13.47
CA GLU A 329 -12.60 -5.32 -14.69
C GLU A 329 -11.35 -6.21 -14.61
N GLN A 330 -10.58 -6.10 -13.52
CA GLN A 330 -9.34 -6.86 -13.30
C GLN A 330 -9.55 -8.36 -13.03
N LEU A 331 -10.66 -8.77 -12.42
CA LEU A 331 -10.88 -10.17 -12.04
C LEU A 331 -10.93 -11.09 -13.28
N ALA A 332 -10.12 -12.15 -13.27
CA ALA A 332 -10.12 -13.16 -14.33
C ALA A 332 -11.47 -13.92 -14.40
N PRO A 333 -12.11 -14.02 -15.59
CA PRO A 333 -13.35 -14.77 -15.78
C PRO A 333 -13.16 -16.27 -15.48
N ASP A 334 -14.25 -17.02 -15.34
CA ASP A 334 -14.16 -18.46 -15.16
C ASP A 334 -13.80 -19.18 -16.48
N PRO A 335 -12.72 -19.98 -16.55
CA PRO A 335 -12.35 -20.72 -17.76
C PRO A 335 -13.43 -21.68 -18.27
N LYS A 336 -14.41 -22.07 -17.45
CA LYS A 336 -15.51 -22.97 -17.83
C LYS A 336 -16.79 -22.26 -18.29
N THR A 337 -16.99 -20.98 -17.95
CA THR A 337 -18.25 -20.27 -18.21
C THR A 337 -18.10 -18.87 -18.82
N GLY A 338 -16.89 -18.32 -18.86
CA GLY A 338 -16.61 -16.94 -19.27
C GLY A 338 -17.12 -15.85 -18.31
N LYS A 339 -17.91 -16.19 -17.28
CA LYS A 339 -18.56 -15.22 -16.39
C LYS A 339 -17.68 -14.85 -15.18
N LYS A 340 -17.93 -13.66 -14.62
CA LYS A 340 -17.25 -13.14 -13.42
C LYS A 340 -18.12 -13.23 -12.17
N ASP A 341 -19.43 -13.07 -12.29
CA ASP A 341 -20.49 -13.25 -11.26
C ASP A 341 -20.08 -13.99 -9.97
N LYS A 342 -19.92 -15.32 -10.03
CA LYS A 342 -19.65 -16.18 -8.86
C LYS A 342 -18.28 -15.93 -8.26
N ARG A 343 -17.28 -15.64 -9.10
CA ARG A 343 -15.91 -15.34 -8.67
C ARG A 343 -15.84 -14.01 -7.94
N PHE A 344 -16.60 -13.01 -8.41
CA PHE A 344 -16.70 -11.71 -7.78
C PHE A 344 -17.40 -11.80 -6.41
N VAL A 345 -18.47 -12.60 -6.31
CA VAL A 345 -19.13 -12.89 -5.01
C VAL A 345 -18.16 -13.57 -4.03
N ILE A 346 -17.44 -14.61 -4.46
CA ILE A 346 -16.46 -15.32 -3.60
C ILE A 346 -15.36 -14.37 -3.12
N MET A 347 -14.75 -13.60 -4.04
CA MET A 347 -13.75 -12.58 -3.72
C MET A 347 -14.27 -11.56 -2.70
N SER A 348 -15.51 -11.07 -2.89
CA SER A 348 -16.14 -10.09 -2.02
C SER A 348 -16.36 -10.65 -0.62
N VAL A 349 -16.99 -11.82 -0.50
CA VAL A 349 -17.27 -12.46 0.79
C VAL A 349 -15.97 -12.73 1.55
N LEU A 350 -14.95 -13.31 0.90
CA LEU A 350 -13.66 -13.55 1.54
C LEU A 350 -12.96 -12.26 1.98
N GLY A 351 -12.96 -11.23 1.12
CA GLY A 351 -12.30 -9.95 1.40
C GLY A 351 -12.93 -9.20 2.58
N PHE A 352 -14.26 -9.07 2.58
CA PHE A 352 -14.99 -8.40 3.66
C PHE A 352 -14.99 -9.19 4.97
N CYS A 353 -15.06 -10.53 4.94
CA CYS A 353 -14.93 -11.35 6.15
C CYS A 353 -13.51 -11.26 6.76
N THR A 354 -12.46 -11.32 5.94
CA THR A 354 -11.06 -11.18 6.40
C THR A 354 -10.83 -9.79 7.00
N ALA A 355 -11.32 -8.74 6.34
CA ALA A 355 -11.26 -7.38 6.89
C ALA A 355 -12.04 -7.25 8.20
N GLY A 356 -13.26 -7.79 8.26
CA GLY A 356 -14.11 -7.76 9.46
C GLY A 356 -13.49 -8.48 10.67
N LEU A 357 -12.74 -9.57 10.44
CA LEU A 357 -11.97 -10.25 11.48
C LEU A 357 -10.80 -9.40 12.00
N ILE A 358 -10.01 -8.80 11.10
CA ILE A 358 -8.91 -7.88 11.47
C ILE A 358 -9.44 -6.66 12.23
N PHE A 359 -10.54 -6.08 11.75
CA PHE A 359 -11.24 -4.96 12.38
C PHE A 359 -11.72 -5.34 13.78
N SER A 360 -12.35 -6.51 13.93
CA SER A 360 -12.80 -7.04 15.22
C SER A 360 -11.64 -7.20 16.22
N LEU A 361 -10.52 -7.77 15.80
CA LEU A 361 -9.34 -7.98 16.65
C LEU A 361 -8.72 -6.67 17.12
N VAL A 362 -8.53 -5.69 16.24
CA VAL A 362 -7.95 -4.38 16.61
C VAL A 362 -8.93 -3.54 17.43
N MET A 363 -10.21 -3.52 17.07
CA MET A 363 -11.26 -2.84 17.83
C MET A 363 -11.31 -3.34 19.28
N VAL A 364 -11.38 -4.67 19.47
CA VAL A 364 -11.49 -5.29 20.80
C VAL A 364 -10.17 -5.18 21.57
N GLY A 365 -9.02 -5.43 20.93
CA GLY A 365 -7.72 -5.32 21.59
C GLY A 365 -7.40 -3.89 22.06
N GLY A 366 -7.67 -2.89 21.20
CA GLY A 366 -7.49 -1.47 21.55
C GLY A 366 -8.43 -1.02 22.67
N PHE A 367 -9.72 -1.34 22.55
CA PHE A 367 -10.72 -0.96 23.56
C PHE A 367 -10.52 -1.67 24.90
N LEU A 368 -10.16 -2.97 24.92
CA LEU A 368 -9.84 -3.67 26.16
C LEU A 368 -8.48 -3.28 26.78
N THR A 369 -7.64 -2.54 26.04
CA THR A 369 -6.41 -1.94 26.59
C THR A 369 -6.69 -0.58 27.23
N PHE A 370 -7.43 0.33 26.56
CA PHE A 370 -7.57 1.74 26.99
C PHE A 370 -8.97 2.19 27.43
N GLY A 371 -10.02 1.41 27.13
CA GLY A 371 -11.41 1.74 27.46
C GLY A 371 -11.87 3.04 26.79
N SER A 372 -12.54 3.92 27.52
CA SER A 372 -12.97 5.23 26.97
C SER A 372 -11.83 6.22 26.71
N SER A 373 -10.58 5.87 27.01
CA SER A 373 -9.40 6.69 26.67
C SER A 373 -8.85 6.43 25.25
N CYS A 374 -9.49 5.61 24.41
CA CYS A 374 -9.05 5.40 23.02
C CYS A 374 -9.06 6.70 22.19
N MET A 375 -7.89 7.08 21.71
CA MET A 375 -7.68 8.17 20.75
C MET A 375 -8.17 7.75 19.35
N GLY A 376 -8.54 8.73 18.52
CA GLY A 376 -9.00 8.49 17.14
C GLY A 376 -8.00 7.73 16.24
N LEU A 377 -6.72 7.68 16.64
CA LEU A 377 -5.69 6.79 16.12
C LEU A 377 -5.13 5.98 17.32
N ILE A 378 -5.48 4.69 17.42
CA ILE A 378 -5.12 3.85 18.58
C ILE A 378 -3.60 3.73 18.81
N LEU A 379 -2.78 3.88 17.76
CA LEU A 379 -1.31 3.89 17.87
C LEU A 379 -0.77 5.08 18.69
N ASN A 380 -1.58 6.12 18.92
CA ASN A 380 -1.21 7.26 19.77
C ASN A 380 -1.47 7.02 21.26
N ASN A 381 -2.16 5.93 21.65
CA ASN A 381 -2.35 5.55 23.05
C ASN A 381 -1.15 4.80 23.65
N TYR A 382 -0.40 4.07 22.84
CA TYR A 382 0.79 3.33 23.27
C TYR A 382 1.97 4.27 23.52
N ALA A 383 2.87 3.92 24.45
CA ALA A 383 4.01 4.76 24.82
C ALA A 383 4.96 5.01 23.63
N ALA A 384 5.71 6.12 23.65
CA ALA A 384 6.80 6.36 22.71
C ALA A 384 8.00 5.42 22.96
N THR A 385 8.17 4.96 24.21
CA THR A 385 9.21 4.02 24.67
C THR A 385 8.89 2.54 24.41
N ASP A 386 7.69 2.22 23.91
CA ASP A 386 7.30 0.86 23.55
C ASP A 386 7.89 0.48 22.18
N SER A 387 8.91 -0.39 22.19
CA SER A 387 9.59 -0.85 20.97
C SER A 387 8.67 -1.60 19.99
N LEU A 388 7.67 -2.33 20.48
CA LEU A 388 6.68 -2.99 19.60
C LEU A 388 5.71 -1.96 19.00
N ALA A 389 5.38 -0.89 19.74
CA ALA A 389 4.62 0.24 19.21
C ALA A 389 5.45 1.04 18.18
N LEU A 390 6.76 1.15 18.36
CA LEU A 390 7.69 1.75 17.40
C LEU A 390 7.68 0.97 16.06
N PHE A 391 7.78 -0.36 16.12
CA PHE A 391 7.63 -1.21 14.92
C PHE A 391 6.23 -1.15 14.32
N ALA A 392 5.17 -1.03 15.12
CA ALA A 392 3.80 -0.86 14.61
C ALA A 392 3.61 0.50 13.89
N ARG A 393 4.25 1.56 14.39
CA ARG A 393 4.31 2.88 13.74
C ARG A 393 5.10 2.82 12.42
N ALA A 394 6.26 2.15 12.40
CA ALA A 394 7.02 1.94 11.18
C ALA A 394 6.22 1.13 10.13
N ALA A 395 5.52 0.07 10.56
CA ALA A 395 4.68 -0.77 9.70
C ALA A 395 3.51 0.03 9.08
N ILE A 396 2.77 0.83 9.85
CA ILE A 396 1.69 1.64 9.26
C ILE A 396 2.25 2.73 8.33
N VAL A 397 3.38 3.35 8.65
CA VAL A 397 4.04 4.33 7.77
C VAL A 397 4.38 3.69 6.42
N LEU A 398 5.00 2.51 6.42
CA LEU A 398 5.35 1.75 5.22
C LEU A 398 4.12 1.30 4.41
N SER A 399 3.08 0.82 5.09
CA SER A 399 1.79 0.46 4.48
C SER A 399 1.11 1.67 3.81
N LEU A 400 1.09 2.83 4.49
CA LEU A 400 0.45 4.04 3.98
C LEU A 400 1.25 4.74 2.89
N VAL A 401 2.59 4.82 2.96
CA VAL A 401 3.43 5.36 1.87
C VAL A 401 3.21 4.58 0.57
N THR A 402 3.03 3.26 0.65
CA THR A 402 2.76 2.41 -0.53
C THR A 402 1.27 2.35 -0.95
N ALA A 403 0.36 2.90 -0.13
CA ALA A 403 -1.06 3.02 -0.45
C ALA A 403 -1.45 4.43 -0.93
N TYR A 404 -0.75 5.47 -0.49
CA TYR A 404 -1.08 6.87 -0.76
C TYR A 404 -1.18 7.20 -2.27
N PRO A 405 -0.24 6.79 -3.14
CA PRO A 405 -0.32 7.12 -4.56
C PRO A 405 -1.51 6.45 -5.27
N LEU A 406 -2.01 5.32 -4.78
CA LEU A 406 -3.21 4.65 -5.30
C LEU A 406 -4.46 5.49 -5.00
N VAL A 407 -4.63 5.94 -3.75
CA VAL A 407 -5.75 6.79 -3.35
C VAL A 407 -5.66 8.18 -4.00
N PHE A 408 -4.44 8.73 -4.12
CA PHE A 408 -4.20 10.00 -4.80
C PHE A 408 -4.44 9.92 -6.32
N PHE A 409 -4.18 8.78 -6.95
CA PHE A 409 -4.54 8.53 -8.35
C PHE A 409 -6.06 8.53 -8.54
N SER A 410 -6.81 7.87 -7.65
CA SER A 410 -8.29 7.94 -7.66
C SER A 410 -8.80 9.37 -7.42
N LEU A 411 -8.20 10.10 -6.48
CA LEU A 411 -8.49 11.54 -6.27
C LEU A 411 -8.28 12.34 -7.56
N ARG A 412 -7.12 12.19 -8.21
CA ARG A 412 -6.81 12.86 -9.47
C ARG A 412 -7.79 12.47 -10.59
N LYS A 413 -8.14 11.18 -10.72
CA LYS A 413 -9.13 10.70 -11.72
C LYS A 413 -10.50 11.34 -11.51
N GLN A 414 -10.99 11.46 -10.27
CA GLN A 414 -12.27 12.12 -10.01
C GLN A 414 -12.24 13.62 -10.27
N VAL A 415 -11.13 14.32 -10.01
CA VAL A 415 -10.99 15.74 -10.42
C VAL A 415 -11.03 15.87 -11.95
N LEU A 416 -10.37 14.97 -12.69
CA LEU A 416 -10.40 14.98 -14.16
C LEU A 416 -11.79 14.69 -14.72
N GLU A 417 -12.52 13.72 -14.15
CA GLU A 417 -13.90 13.42 -14.54
C GLU A 417 -14.84 14.62 -14.31
N ILE A 418 -14.67 15.33 -13.19
CA ILE A 418 -15.48 16.51 -12.83
C ILE A 418 -15.15 17.74 -13.69
N LEU A 419 -13.89 17.93 -14.08
CA LEU A 419 -13.46 19.04 -14.94
C LEU A 419 -13.65 18.77 -16.44
N GLY A 420 -14.02 17.55 -16.85
CA GLY A 420 -14.31 17.20 -18.24
C GLY A 420 -13.16 17.52 -19.20
N SER A 421 -13.46 18.27 -20.27
CA SER A 421 -12.46 18.69 -21.27
C SER A 421 -11.34 19.55 -20.69
N GLN A 422 -11.66 20.48 -19.77
CA GLN A 422 -10.63 21.26 -19.05
C GLN A 422 -9.74 20.38 -18.17
N GLY A 423 -10.29 19.28 -17.65
CA GLY A 423 -9.54 18.25 -16.94
C GLY A 423 -8.51 17.58 -17.85
N ALA A 424 -8.96 17.06 -19.00
CA ALA A 424 -8.10 16.41 -20.00
C ALA A 424 -6.95 17.34 -20.45
N ASP A 425 -7.30 18.58 -20.82
CA ASP A 425 -6.35 19.64 -21.19
C ASP A 425 -5.25 19.85 -20.13
N MET A 426 -5.62 19.89 -18.84
CA MET A 426 -4.68 20.09 -17.75
C MET A 426 -3.85 18.83 -17.44
N ALA A 427 -4.42 17.63 -17.64
CA ALA A 427 -3.70 16.37 -17.49
C ALA A 427 -2.61 16.18 -18.55
N GLU A 428 -2.89 16.61 -19.79
CA GLU A 428 -1.97 16.57 -20.91
C GLU A 428 -0.91 17.68 -20.79
N LYS A 429 -1.33 18.95 -20.69
CA LYS A 429 -0.45 20.11 -20.81
C LYS A 429 0.35 20.39 -19.54
N ARG A 430 -0.17 20.07 -18.34
CA ARG A 430 0.46 20.40 -17.04
C ARG A 430 0.31 19.31 -15.96
N PRO A 431 0.61 18.02 -16.24
CA PRO A 431 0.36 16.90 -15.32
C PRO A 431 0.98 17.05 -13.92
N ARG A 432 2.20 17.61 -13.83
CA ARG A 432 2.88 17.82 -12.54
C ARG A 432 2.22 18.91 -11.70
N ALA A 433 1.76 19.99 -12.33
CA ALA A 433 1.13 21.12 -11.62
C ALA A 433 -0.17 20.68 -10.93
N MET A 434 -0.95 19.80 -11.60
CA MET A 434 -2.13 19.19 -11.00
C MET A 434 -1.79 18.37 -9.75
N THR A 435 -0.74 17.54 -9.80
CA THR A 435 -0.27 16.79 -8.63
C THR A 435 0.18 17.74 -7.50
N VAL A 436 0.92 18.80 -7.79
CA VAL A 436 1.34 19.80 -6.78
C VAL A 436 0.13 20.45 -6.10
N VAL A 437 -0.84 20.97 -6.88
CA VAL A 437 -2.01 21.68 -6.34
C VAL A 437 -2.88 20.77 -5.48
N LEU A 438 -3.19 19.56 -5.95
CA LEU A 438 -4.04 18.62 -5.20
C LEU A 438 -3.34 18.12 -3.93
N LEU A 439 -2.03 17.85 -4.00
CA LEU A 439 -1.26 17.39 -2.83
C LEU A 439 -1.08 18.51 -1.80
N ALA A 440 -0.80 19.74 -2.23
CA ALA A 440 -0.72 20.90 -1.36
C ALA A 440 -2.05 21.18 -0.65
N GLY A 441 -3.19 21.09 -1.37
CA GLY A 441 -4.53 21.26 -0.78
C GLY A 441 -4.85 20.20 0.28
N VAL A 442 -4.57 18.92 -0.02
CA VAL A 442 -4.72 17.82 0.95
C VAL A 442 -3.85 18.02 2.18
N THR A 443 -2.56 18.37 1.99
CA THR A 443 -1.62 18.56 3.09
C THR A 443 -1.96 19.79 3.94
N ALA A 444 -2.42 20.89 3.33
CA ALA A 444 -2.89 22.06 4.07
C ALA A 444 -4.04 21.74 5.04
N VAL A 445 -4.97 20.85 4.64
CA VAL A 445 -6.06 20.37 5.50
C VAL A 445 -5.55 19.39 6.58
N ALA A 446 -4.65 18.46 6.24
CA ALA A 446 -4.07 17.50 7.18
C ALA A 446 -3.21 18.17 8.30
N LEU A 447 -2.62 19.33 8.02
CA LEU A 447 -1.93 20.16 9.02
C LEU A 447 -2.89 20.78 10.06
N LYS A 448 -4.15 21.02 9.70
CA LYS A 448 -5.17 21.58 10.62
C LYS A 448 -5.93 20.49 11.39
N LEU A 449 -6.16 19.33 10.78
CA LEU A 449 -6.91 18.24 11.39
C LEU A 449 -6.04 17.35 12.29
N ARG A 450 -6.50 17.13 13.53
CA ARG A 450 -5.77 16.37 14.57
C ARG A 450 -6.55 15.20 15.19
N ASN A 451 -7.84 15.04 14.92
CA ASN A 451 -8.62 13.89 15.40
C ASN A 451 -9.09 13.01 14.24
N LEU A 452 -8.37 11.90 14.00
CA LEU A 452 -8.68 10.92 12.96
C LEU A 452 -10.06 10.27 13.14
N GLY A 453 -10.50 10.07 14.39
CA GLY A 453 -11.79 9.43 14.70
C GLY A 453 -12.98 10.29 14.26
N VAL A 454 -12.91 11.60 14.48
CA VAL A 454 -13.92 12.57 13.99
C VAL A 454 -13.93 12.62 12.47
N VAL A 455 -12.76 12.62 11.82
CA VAL A 455 -12.65 12.61 10.35
C VAL A 455 -13.26 11.32 9.78
N ALA A 456 -12.96 10.16 10.37
CA ALA A 456 -13.50 8.87 9.95
C ALA A 456 -15.03 8.78 10.18
N ALA A 457 -15.54 9.32 11.29
CA ALA A 457 -16.97 9.36 11.57
C ALA A 457 -17.72 10.28 10.59
N LEU A 458 -17.26 11.52 10.37
CA LEU A 458 -17.91 12.47 9.45
C LEU A 458 -17.94 11.93 8.01
N ALA A 459 -16.83 11.33 7.55
CA ALA A 459 -16.75 10.71 6.23
C ALA A 459 -17.70 9.50 6.08
N GLY A 460 -17.97 8.80 7.17
CA GLY A 460 -18.80 7.59 7.16
C GLY A 460 -20.27 7.91 7.20
N ALA A 461 -20.68 8.81 8.09
CA ALA A 461 -22.05 9.29 8.22
C ALA A 461 -22.58 9.89 6.91
N SER A 462 -21.73 10.65 6.19
CA SER A 462 -22.07 11.28 4.92
C SER A 462 -21.76 10.38 3.71
N LEU A 463 -20.49 10.20 3.37
CA LEU A 463 -20.06 9.55 2.13
C LEU A 463 -20.15 8.02 2.21
N GLY A 464 -19.88 7.44 3.38
CA GLY A 464 -20.02 5.99 3.63
C GLY A 464 -21.45 5.52 3.45
N THR A 465 -22.40 6.13 4.17
CA THR A 465 -23.83 5.82 4.06
C THR A 465 -24.31 5.85 2.61
N PHE A 466 -23.90 6.88 1.86
CA PHE A 466 -24.27 7.00 0.44
C PHE A 466 -23.60 5.94 -0.44
N LEU A 467 -22.26 5.83 -0.43
CA LEU A 467 -21.51 4.99 -1.38
C LEU A 467 -21.61 3.48 -1.10
N VAL A 468 -21.83 3.08 0.16
CA VAL A 468 -21.86 1.68 0.60
C VAL A 468 -23.28 1.10 0.55
N TYR A 469 -24.29 1.86 0.99
CA TYR A 469 -25.65 1.33 1.20
C TYR A 469 -26.69 1.92 0.24
N VAL A 470 -26.77 3.26 0.13
CA VAL A 470 -27.84 3.91 -0.66
C VAL A 470 -27.62 3.76 -2.16
N ALA A 471 -26.43 4.11 -2.65
CA ALA A 471 -26.17 4.18 -4.08
C ALA A 471 -26.19 2.81 -4.79
N PRO A 472 -25.63 1.71 -4.24
CA PRO A 472 -25.72 0.39 -4.86
C PRO A 472 -27.16 -0.12 -5.03
N ALA A 473 -28.02 0.13 -4.04
CA ALA A 473 -29.44 -0.21 -4.10
C ALA A 473 -30.15 0.60 -5.21
N LEU A 474 -29.94 1.91 -5.25
CA LEU A 474 -30.51 2.77 -6.29
C LEU A 474 -30.02 2.41 -7.70
N MET A 475 -28.74 2.06 -7.87
CA MET A 475 -28.18 1.60 -9.14
C MET A 475 -28.89 0.33 -9.64
N VAL A 476 -29.01 -0.72 -8.82
CA VAL A 476 -29.65 -1.97 -9.24
C VAL A 476 -31.14 -1.79 -9.48
N MET A 477 -31.86 -1.08 -8.61
CA MET A 477 -33.28 -0.76 -8.81
C MET A 477 -33.51 0.09 -10.07
N GLY A 478 -32.61 1.03 -10.37
CA GLY A 478 -32.64 1.84 -11.58
C GLY A 478 -32.40 1.02 -12.84
N ALA A 479 -31.37 0.17 -12.84
CA ALA A 479 -31.06 -0.74 -13.94
C ALA A 479 -32.22 -1.70 -14.25
N GLN A 480 -32.88 -2.24 -13.23
CA GLN A 480 -34.09 -3.06 -13.39
C GLN A 480 -35.25 -2.25 -14.00
N ARG A 481 -35.55 -1.06 -13.47
CA ARG A 481 -36.63 -0.18 -13.97
C ARG A 481 -36.40 0.28 -15.41
N ARG A 482 -35.15 0.41 -15.84
CA ARG A 482 -34.74 0.78 -17.21
C ARG A 482 -34.60 -0.42 -18.17
N GLY A 483 -34.88 -1.65 -17.71
CA GLY A 483 -34.73 -2.86 -18.54
C GLY A 483 -33.29 -3.21 -18.91
N LEU A 484 -32.30 -2.64 -18.20
CA LEU A 484 -30.87 -2.86 -18.45
C LEU A 484 -30.37 -4.17 -17.82
N ALA A 485 -30.96 -4.58 -16.70
CA ALA A 485 -30.71 -5.89 -16.12
C ALA A 485 -31.34 -6.98 -16.99
N ALA A 486 -30.53 -7.94 -17.47
CA ALA A 486 -31.02 -9.10 -18.19
C ALA A 486 -32.09 -9.84 -17.36
N ARG A 487 -33.25 -10.13 -17.96
CA ARG A 487 -34.22 -11.05 -17.36
C ARG A 487 -33.58 -12.43 -17.23
N PRO A 488 -33.88 -13.21 -16.17
CA PRO A 488 -33.50 -14.61 -16.14
C PRO A 488 -34.22 -15.34 -17.28
N GLU A 489 -33.47 -15.72 -18.32
CA GLU A 489 -34.04 -16.28 -19.54
C GLU A 489 -34.64 -17.68 -19.28
N ALA A 490 -35.89 -17.85 -19.71
CA ALA A 490 -36.44 -19.17 -19.94
C ALA A 490 -35.72 -19.83 -21.12
N LYS A 491 -35.48 -21.13 -21.05
CA LYS A 491 -34.63 -21.87 -22.01
C LYS A 491 -35.18 -21.85 -23.44
N SER A 492 -34.45 -21.26 -24.40
CA SER A 492 -34.45 -21.69 -25.80
C SER A 492 -33.35 -21.00 -26.63
N ALA A 493 -32.64 -21.79 -27.45
CA ALA A 493 -32.14 -21.54 -28.83
C ALA A 493 -31.63 -20.13 -29.29
N GLN A 494 -30.65 -19.99 -30.20
CA GLN A 494 -29.54 -20.84 -30.68
C GLN A 494 -28.68 -20.01 -31.68
N HIS A 495 -27.46 -20.48 -32.00
CA HIS A 495 -26.59 -20.06 -33.13
C HIS A 495 -25.99 -18.63 -33.22
N GLU A 496 -24.69 -18.63 -33.56
CA GLU A 496 -23.96 -17.68 -34.45
C GLU A 496 -23.86 -16.18 -34.05
N HIS A 497 -22.74 -15.49 -34.30
CA HIS A 497 -21.76 -15.64 -35.38
C HIS A 497 -20.30 -15.52 -34.87
N GLY A 498 -19.28 -15.83 -35.70
CA GLY A 498 -17.89 -15.93 -35.25
C GLY A 498 -16.81 -15.24 -36.11
N ASN A 499 -15.75 -14.80 -35.40
CA ASN A 499 -14.34 -14.68 -35.80
C ASN A 499 -13.82 -13.74 -36.93
N CYS A 500 -12.56 -13.32 -36.70
CA CYS A 500 -11.54 -12.89 -37.68
C CYS A 500 -11.71 -11.49 -38.31
N VAL A 501 -10.68 -10.83 -38.87
CA VAL A 501 -9.31 -11.27 -39.31
C VAL A 501 -8.21 -10.31 -38.78
N ARG A 502 -6.95 -10.78 -38.70
CA ARG A 502 -5.73 -9.98 -38.49
C ARG A 502 -4.71 -10.18 -39.63
N SER A 503 -4.04 -9.09 -40.06
CA SER A 503 -2.70 -9.01 -40.72
C SER A 503 -2.39 -9.71 -42.06
N LEU A 504 -1.45 -9.11 -42.81
CA LEU A 504 -0.33 -9.59 -43.68
C LEU A 504 0.42 -8.29 -44.15
N VAL A 505 1.65 -8.17 -44.70
CA VAL A 505 2.94 -8.92 -44.86
C VAL A 505 3.97 -7.79 -45.20
N GLN A 506 5.21 -7.65 -44.71
CA GLN A 506 6.36 -8.54 -44.38
C GLN A 506 7.41 -8.65 -45.52
N GLN A 507 8.69 -8.92 -45.14
CA GLN A 507 9.92 -9.20 -45.93
C GLN A 507 10.84 -7.98 -46.23
N ASP A 508 12.19 -8.10 -46.25
CA ASP A 508 13.08 -9.26 -45.97
C ASP A 508 14.51 -8.94 -45.41
N LYS A 509 15.24 -10.01 -45.06
CA LYS A 509 16.70 -10.33 -44.88
C LYS A 509 17.79 -9.39 -45.51
N THR A 510 19.12 -9.37 -45.20
CA THR A 510 20.05 -10.18 -44.33
C THR A 510 21.46 -9.54 -44.12
N ALA A 511 22.15 -9.89 -43.01
CA ALA A 511 23.59 -10.25 -42.82
C ALA A 511 24.82 -9.29 -43.05
N ALA A 512 25.72 -9.30 -42.03
CA ALA A 512 27.21 -9.42 -42.03
C ALA A 512 28.22 -8.32 -42.51
N ALA A 513 28.87 -7.67 -41.51
CA ALA A 513 30.34 -7.58 -41.24
C ALA A 513 31.39 -6.77 -42.08
N GLN A 514 32.39 -6.24 -41.34
CA GLN A 514 33.78 -5.78 -41.67
C GLN A 514 34.12 -4.38 -42.30
N GLN A 515 34.43 -3.41 -41.41
CA GLN A 515 35.76 -2.77 -41.14
C GLN A 515 36.50 -1.83 -42.16
N VAL A 516 37.18 -0.79 -41.62
CA VAL A 516 38.21 0.13 -42.23
C VAL A 516 37.63 1.28 -43.10
N ASP A 517 37.99 2.58 -43.04
CA ASP A 517 38.81 3.48 -42.16
C ASP A 517 38.24 4.95 -42.25
N GLY A 518 38.84 6.10 -41.84
CA GLY A 518 40.13 6.46 -41.19
C GLY A 518 40.45 7.99 -41.20
N ILE A 519 41.65 8.37 -40.71
CA ILE A 519 42.36 9.69 -40.76
C ILE A 519 41.66 10.97 -40.19
N GLN A 520 41.74 11.11 -38.86
CA GLN A 520 42.51 12.14 -38.08
C GLN A 520 42.17 13.68 -38.08
N ASP A 521 42.38 14.28 -36.88
CA ASP A 521 42.11 15.69 -36.49
C ASP A 521 43.33 16.66 -36.53
N PRO A 522 43.08 17.99 -36.41
CA PRO A 522 44.00 18.98 -35.82
C PRO A 522 43.50 19.48 -34.43
N ILE A 523 44.17 19.19 -33.30
CA ILE A 523 45.40 19.81 -32.75
C ILE A 523 45.21 21.23 -32.17
N GLY A 524 45.45 21.39 -30.85
CA GLY A 524 45.56 22.71 -30.16
C GLY A 524 45.75 22.57 -28.63
N TYR A 525 46.91 22.96 -28.09
CA TYR A 525 47.40 22.52 -26.77
C TYR A 525 48.10 23.63 -25.96
N LYS A 526 48.00 23.60 -24.61
CA LYS A 526 49.11 23.98 -23.69
C LYS A 526 48.92 23.55 -22.22
N LEU A 527 50.04 23.28 -21.55
CA LEU A 527 50.23 22.91 -20.14
C LEU A 527 50.63 24.12 -19.26
N THR A 528 50.51 23.97 -17.93
CA THR A 528 51.64 24.07 -16.96
C THR A 528 51.28 23.39 -15.62
N MET A 529 52.28 23.08 -14.79
CA MET A 529 52.17 22.37 -13.49
C MET A 529 52.94 23.11 -12.35
N ASP A 530 52.98 22.48 -11.17
CA ASP A 530 54.02 22.56 -10.10
C ASP A 530 53.95 23.62 -8.97
N ASP A 531 53.21 23.26 -7.91
CA ASP A 531 53.71 22.75 -6.59
C ASP A 531 54.51 23.59 -5.53
N SER A 532 54.37 23.16 -4.25
CA SER A 532 55.25 23.33 -3.06
C SER A 532 55.39 24.70 -2.34
N GLY A 533 55.60 24.72 -1.00
CA GLY A 533 56.07 25.97 -0.34
C GLY A 533 56.18 26.25 1.18
N SER A 534 55.52 25.57 2.12
CA SER A 534 55.78 25.55 3.59
C SER A 534 55.97 26.84 4.50
N ALA A 535 55.07 26.98 5.50
CA ALA A 535 55.29 27.28 6.94
C ALA A 535 56.10 28.49 7.53
N ALA A 536 55.38 29.41 8.22
CA ALA A 536 55.68 30.05 9.53
C ALA A 536 54.42 30.79 10.04
N GLY A 537 54.15 31.13 11.31
CA GLY A 537 54.75 30.88 12.63
C GLY A 537 53.70 31.15 13.74
N LYS A 538 53.91 30.69 15.00
CA LYS A 538 52.84 30.59 16.03
C LYS A 538 52.69 31.85 16.92
N ASN A 539 51.49 32.45 17.02
CA ASN A 539 51.13 33.28 18.20
C ASN A 539 49.62 33.50 18.52
N LYS A 540 48.67 32.75 17.94
CA LYS A 540 47.20 32.89 18.17
C LYS A 540 46.62 31.97 19.28
N SER A 541 47.45 31.44 20.18
CA SER A 541 47.30 30.11 20.83
C SER A 541 46.04 29.79 21.68
N LYS A 542 45.12 30.73 21.96
CA LYS A 542 43.84 30.42 22.65
C LYS A 542 42.63 30.52 21.73
N THR A 543 42.45 31.61 20.98
CA THR A 543 41.42 31.70 19.93
C THR A 543 41.67 30.65 18.83
N ALA A 544 42.94 30.38 18.51
CA ALA A 544 43.31 29.32 17.58
C ALA A 544 42.80 27.94 17.99
N ASN A 545 42.63 27.61 19.27
CA ASN A 545 42.13 26.29 19.65
C ASN A 545 40.65 26.10 19.32
N GLN A 546 39.85 27.17 19.29
CA GLN A 546 38.46 27.10 18.85
C GLN A 546 38.39 27.11 17.31
N GLU A 547 39.15 27.98 16.64
CA GLU A 547 39.33 27.92 15.17
C GLU A 547 39.85 26.54 14.71
N LEU A 548 40.73 25.88 15.49
CA LEU A 548 41.26 24.54 15.21
C LEU A 548 40.25 23.43 15.49
N LEU A 549 39.32 23.60 16.44
CA LEU A 549 38.23 22.64 16.63
C LEU A 549 37.22 22.74 15.49
N GLU A 550 36.92 23.94 14.99
CA GLU A 550 36.09 24.13 13.79
C GLU A 550 36.78 23.62 12.53
N LYS A 551 38.07 23.91 12.34
CA LYS A 551 38.86 23.36 11.22
C LYS A 551 38.96 21.83 11.29
N LYS A 552 39.17 21.24 12.48
CA LYS A 552 39.14 19.78 12.65
C LYS A 552 37.75 19.17 12.44
N ALA A 553 36.67 19.86 12.83
CA ALA A 553 35.31 19.44 12.51
C ALA A 553 35.05 19.51 11.00
N TRP A 554 35.65 20.45 10.28
CA TRP A 554 35.60 20.52 8.81
C TRP A 554 36.48 19.45 8.14
N GLU A 555 37.69 19.18 8.65
CA GLU A 555 38.54 18.06 8.23
C GLU A 555 37.81 16.72 8.41
N VAL A 556 37.07 16.54 9.52
CA VAL A 556 36.21 15.37 9.77
C VAL A 556 34.97 15.34 8.86
N ALA A 557 34.39 16.49 8.53
CA ALA A 557 33.32 16.61 7.52
C ALA A 557 33.80 16.28 6.09
N VAL A 558 35.08 16.56 5.80
CA VAL A 558 35.76 16.32 4.52
C VAL A 558 36.42 14.93 4.45
N ALA A 559 36.64 14.25 5.57
CA ALA A 559 37.23 12.90 5.63
C ALA A 559 36.53 11.85 4.71
N PRO A 560 35.20 11.88 4.48
CA PRO A 560 34.57 11.11 3.42
C PRO A 560 35.24 11.30 2.05
N ILE A 561 35.56 12.52 1.64
CA ILE A 561 36.15 12.82 0.31
C ILE A 561 37.48 12.10 0.11
N GLN A 562 38.32 11.94 1.14
CA GLN A 562 39.58 11.21 1.00
C GLN A 562 39.34 9.70 0.79
N SER A 563 38.52 9.08 1.64
CA SER A 563 38.22 7.65 1.54
C SER A 563 37.38 7.29 0.32
N VAL A 564 36.41 8.13 -0.05
CA VAL A 564 35.55 7.95 -1.22
C VAL A 564 36.29 8.36 -2.48
N GLY A 565 37.09 9.42 -2.49
CA GLY A 565 37.86 9.86 -3.65
C GLY A 565 38.81 8.76 -4.14
N MET A 566 39.49 8.06 -3.23
CA MET A 566 40.32 6.90 -3.59
C MET A 566 39.50 5.71 -4.12
N ASN A 567 38.31 5.45 -3.57
CA ASN A 567 37.40 4.40 -4.05
C ASN A 567 36.77 4.75 -5.41
N LEU A 568 36.42 6.02 -5.66
CA LEU A 568 35.90 6.51 -6.93
C LEU A 568 36.99 6.58 -8.00
N PHE A 569 38.23 6.91 -7.63
CA PHE A 569 39.38 6.81 -8.53
C PHE A 569 39.66 5.35 -8.91
N MET A 570 39.61 4.41 -7.96
CA MET A 570 39.69 2.98 -8.25
C MET A 570 38.56 2.51 -9.18
N LEU A 571 37.32 2.96 -8.96
CA LEU A 571 36.17 2.65 -9.82
C LEU A 571 36.34 3.24 -11.24
N TRP A 572 36.84 4.48 -11.35
CA TRP A 572 37.12 5.14 -12.62
C TRP A 572 38.23 4.44 -13.42
N MET A 573 39.32 4.07 -12.75
CA MET A 573 40.41 3.26 -13.31
C MET A 573 39.99 1.82 -13.66
N SER A 574 38.92 1.31 -13.05
CA SER A 574 38.41 -0.06 -13.29
C SER A 574 37.73 -0.23 -14.66
N GLY A 575 37.45 0.86 -15.38
CA GLY A 575 36.83 0.85 -16.71
C GLY A 575 35.33 0.48 -16.70
N SER A 576 34.64 0.80 -17.80
CA SER A 576 33.19 0.62 -17.96
C SER A 576 32.74 -0.81 -18.29
N SER A 577 33.64 -1.79 -18.24
CA SER A 577 33.33 -3.19 -18.58
C SER A 577 32.76 -3.96 -17.37
N PRO A 578 31.64 -4.70 -17.51
CA PRO A 578 31.10 -5.55 -16.46
C PRO A 578 31.94 -6.84 -16.33
N GLY A 579 32.99 -6.79 -15.50
CA GLY A 579 33.85 -7.93 -15.17
C GLY A 579 33.81 -8.27 -13.69
N ILE A 580 34.16 -9.51 -13.32
CA ILE A 580 34.03 -9.97 -11.92
C ILE A 580 34.83 -9.10 -10.92
N PHE A 581 36.01 -8.61 -11.32
CA PHE A 581 36.80 -7.66 -10.54
C PHE A 581 36.13 -6.29 -10.39
N THR A 582 35.48 -5.79 -11.45
CA THR A 582 34.82 -4.48 -11.42
C THR A 582 33.60 -4.53 -10.50
N VAL A 583 32.82 -5.63 -10.55
CA VAL A 583 31.71 -5.92 -9.62
C VAL A 583 32.18 -6.06 -8.16
N MET A 584 33.32 -6.71 -7.90
CA MET A 584 33.90 -6.80 -6.55
C MET A 584 34.32 -5.44 -5.99
N ILE A 585 34.98 -4.62 -6.79
CA ILE A 585 35.33 -3.22 -6.42
C ILE A 585 34.05 -2.43 -6.12
N LEU A 586 32.99 -2.63 -6.90
CA LEU A 586 31.70 -1.96 -6.72
C LEU A 586 31.02 -2.38 -5.40
N GLY A 587 31.05 -3.66 -5.04
CA GLY A 587 30.57 -4.17 -3.75
C GLY A 587 31.36 -3.61 -2.56
N TYR A 588 32.68 -3.47 -2.70
CA TYR A 588 33.53 -2.81 -1.70
C TYR A 588 33.20 -1.31 -1.58
N CYS A 589 33.01 -0.59 -2.69
CA CYS A 589 32.60 0.81 -2.69
C CYS A 589 31.24 1.02 -2.03
N LEU A 590 30.26 0.16 -2.33
CA LEU A 590 28.91 0.22 -1.76
C LEU A 590 28.94 0.00 -0.24
N THR A 591 29.63 -1.04 0.23
CA THR A 591 29.76 -1.34 1.67
C THR A 591 30.57 -0.26 2.41
N SER A 592 31.59 0.33 1.77
CA SER A 592 32.34 1.48 2.28
C SER A 592 31.45 2.72 2.47
N ILE A 593 30.64 3.08 1.47
CA ILE A 593 29.73 4.24 1.53
C ILE A 593 28.63 4.03 2.57
N VAL A 594 27.98 2.86 2.61
CA VAL A 594 26.99 2.51 3.66
C VAL A 594 27.63 2.53 5.06
N GLY A 595 28.90 2.10 5.16
CA GLY A 595 29.70 2.18 6.39
C GLY A 595 30.06 3.60 6.84
N GLN A 596 29.98 4.60 5.95
CA GLN A 596 30.17 6.02 6.31
C GLN A 596 28.86 6.65 6.80
N PHE A 597 27.72 6.33 6.18
CA PHE A 597 26.40 6.75 6.70
C PHE A 597 26.17 6.27 8.14
N THR A 598 26.55 5.03 8.49
CA THR A 598 26.41 4.53 9.87
C THR A 598 27.40 5.17 10.85
N LYS A 599 28.59 5.59 10.38
CA LYS A 599 29.62 6.28 11.18
C LYS A 599 29.39 7.78 11.33
N ALA A 600 28.48 8.39 10.55
CA ALA A 600 28.17 9.82 10.63
C ALA A 600 27.87 10.31 12.05
N ASN A 601 27.10 9.53 12.83
CA ASN A 601 26.76 9.87 14.23
C ASN A 601 27.84 9.46 15.25
N ALA A 602 28.94 8.83 14.83
CA ALA A 602 30.11 8.54 15.65
C ALA A 602 31.22 9.59 15.45
N ALA A 603 31.42 10.04 14.21
CA ALA A 603 32.46 10.99 13.82
C ALA A 603 32.43 12.32 14.61
N PHE A 604 31.24 12.82 14.94
CA PHE A 604 31.06 14.12 15.61
C PHE A 604 30.89 14.04 17.14
N GLN A 605 30.91 12.85 17.77
CA GLN A 605 30.66 12.72 19.22
C GLN A 605 31.67 13.44 20.12
N ASN A 606 32.87 13.72 19.60
CA ASN A 606 33.97 14.36 20.31
C ASN A 606 33.90 15.90 20.30
N PHE A 607 32.97 16.52 19.56
CA PHE A 607 32.91 17.97 19.33
C PHE A 607 31.73 18.66 20.05
N LYS A 608 31.40 18.23 21.28
CA LYS A 608 30.21 18.67 22.04
C LYS A 608 30.17 20.15 22.48
N THR A 609 31.18 20.95 22.14
CA THR A 609 31.33 22.34 22.61
C THR A 609 31.07 23.40 21.55
N ILE A 610 30.72 23.03 20.32
CA ILE A 610 30.46 23.94 19.18
C ILE A 610 29.21 23.45 18.42
N ASP A 611 28.48 24.36 17.78
CA ASP A 611 27.35 24.02 16.91
C ASP A 611 27.86 23.37 15.61
N THR A 612 27.86 22.04 15.58
CA THR A 612 28.39 21.23 14.46
C THR A 612 27.36 20.92 13.37
N THR A 613 26.20 21.59 13.37
CA THR A 613 25.08 21.28 12.47
C THR A 613 25.42 21.43 10.99
N LEU A 614 26.14 22.49 10.60
CA LEU A 614 26.54 22.73 9.21
C LEU A 614 27.55 21.69 8.70
N GLN A 615 28.51 21.30 9.54
CA GLN A 615 29.56 20.33 9.26
C GLN A 615 28.98 18.91 9.11
N TRP A 616 27.99 18.56 9.94
CA TRP A 616 27.26 17.31 9.85
C TRP A 616 26.38 17.22 8.59
N LEU A 617 25.70 18.32 8.22
CA LEU A 617 24.95 18.39 6.95
C LEU A 617 25.88 18.28 5.73
N ALA A 618 27.07 18.90 5.77
CA ALA A 618 28.07 18.76 4.72
C ALA A 618 28.55 17.30 4.58
N TYR A 619 28.87 16.62 5.69
CA TYR A 619 29.23 15.19 5.69
C TYR A 619 28.16 14.33 5.01
N LEU A 620 26.88 14.51 5.36
CA LEU A 620 25.77 13.76 4.74
C LEU A 620 25.56 14.10 3.26
N ALA A 621 25.71 15.37 2.86
CA ALA A 621 25.60 15.78 1.47
C ALA A 621 26.68 15.09 0.62
N LEU A 622 27.92 15.04 1.11
CA LEU A 622 29.05 14.38 0.45
C LEU A 622 28.84 12.87 0.32
N CYS A 623 28.39 12.19 1.38
CA CYS A 623 28.03 10.77 1.30
C CYS A 623 26.86 10.52 0.31
N SER A 624 25.91 11.44 0.20
CA SER A 624 24.76 11.33 -0.72
C SER A 624 25.15 11.52 -2.19
N VAL A 625 26.00 12.51 -2.50
CA VAL A 625 26.57 12.70 -3.85
C VAL A 625 27.39 11.47 -4.27
N SER A 626 28.17 10.91 -3.34
CA SER A 626 28.97 9.70 -3.56
C SER A 626 28.13 8.49 -3.92
N LEU A 627 27.02 8.28 -3.19
CA LEU A 627 26.06 7.21 -3.47
C LEU A 627 25.35 7.42 -4.82
N ALA A 628 25.00 8.67 -5.16
CA ALA A 628 24.38 9.00 -6.44
C ALA A 628 25.32 8.73 -7.64
N TYR A 629 26.61 9.05 -7.53
CA TYR A 629 27.61 8.70 -8.55
C TYR A 629 27.76 7.18 -8.70
N LEU A 630 27.82 6.43 -7.59
CA LEU A 630 27.90 4.96 -7.64
C LEU A 630 26.67 4.35 -8.35
N LEU A 631 25.46 4.85 -8.04
CA LEU A 631 24.22 4.45 -8.70
C LEU A 631 24.21 4.78 -10.20
N TYR A 632 24.72 5.95 -10.59
CA TYR A 632 24.90 6.33 -12.00
C TYR A 632 25.88 5.40 -12.73
N HIS A 633 27.01 5.06 -12.11
CA HIS A 633 28.00 4.16 -12.70
C HIS A 633 27.48 2.72 -12.84
N MET A 634 26.76 2.19 -11.83
CA MET A 634 26.07 0.90 -11.94
C MET A 634 24.99 0.86 -13.03
N ALA A 635 24.29 1.98 -13.26
CA ALA A 635 23.33 2.11 -14.35
C ALA A 635 24.02 2.08 -15.73
N GLY A 636 25.19 2.72 -15.86
CA GLY A 636 26.02 2.67 -17.07
C GLY A 636 26.64 1.30 -17.35
N MET A 637 26.92 0.51 -16.30
CA MET A 637 27.40 -0.87 -16.41
C MET A 637 26.29 -1.92 -16.63
N GLY A 638 25.01 -1.53 -16.66
CA GLY A 638 23.88 -2.47 -16.78
C GLY A 638 23.66 -3.37 -15.56
N LEU A 639 24.26 -3.05 -14.41
CA LEU A 639 24.14 -3.83 -13.17
C LEU A 639 22.86 -3.50 -12.37
N LEU A 640 22.23 -2.36 -12.67
CA LEU A 640 20.87 -2.06 -12.21
C LEU A 640 19.89 -2.45 -13.32
N PRO A 641 18.79 -3.17 -13.02
CA PRO A 641 17.86 -3.67 -14.03
C PRO A 641 17.02 -2.53 -14.61
N ASN A 642 17.60 -1.82 -15.56
CA ASN A 642 17.11 -0.59 -16.18
C ASN A 642 16.73 -0.78 -17.66
N SER A 643 17.12 -1.89 -18.26
CA SER A 643 16.77 -2.28 -19.63
C SER A 643 15.54 -3.18 -19.63
N SER A 644 14.79 -3.16 -20.73
CA SER A 644 13.73 -4.15 -20.98
C SER A 644 14.28 -5.56 -21.20
N GLY A 645 15.55 -5.69 -21.62
CA GLY A 645 16.24 -6.97 -21.80
C GLY A 645 16.43 -7.77 -20.50
N ASP A 646 16.65 -7.08 -19.38
CA ASP A 646 16.93 -7.68 -18.06
C ASP A 646 15.76 -8.52 -17.52
N TRP A 647 14.57 -8.34 -18.10
CA TRP A 647 13.32 -9.00 -17.71
C TRP A 647 12.89 -10.09 -18.70
N ILE A 648 13.69 -10.39 -19.74
CA ILE A 648 13.37 -11.44 -20.74
C ILE A 648 13.13 -12.80 -20.09
N ALA A 649 13.89 -13.16 -19.05
CA ALA A 649 13.70 -14.40 -18.29
C ALA A 649 12.37 -14.48 -17.50
N LEU A 650 11.57 -13.41 -17.47
CA LEU A 650 10.21 -13.39 -16.89
C LEU A 650 9.11 -13.29 -17.97
N ILE A 651 9.47 -13.29 -19.26
CA ILE A 651 8.50 -13.44 -20.35
C ILE A 651 8.15 -14.93 -20.44
N PRO A 652 6.88 -15.34 -20.29
CA PRO A 652 6.51 -16.74 -20.44
C PRO A 652 6.68 -17.17 -21.91
N ASN A 653 7.33 -18.32 -22.13
CA ASN A 653 7.43 -18.90 -23.46
C ASN A 653 6.02 -19.17 -24.03
N VAL A 654 5.71 -18.56 -25.17
CA VAL A 654 4.46 -18.80 -25.89
C VAL A 654 4.63 -20.07 -26.70
N GLU A 655 4.03 -21.17 -26.25
CA GLU A 655 3.92 -22.39 -27.06
C GLU A 655 3.01 -22.11 -28.27
N VAL A 656 3.60 -22.10 -29.45
CA VAL A 656 2.87 -21.88 -30.71
C VAL A 656 2.17 -23.18 -31.11
N VAL A 657 0.91 -23.31 -30.70
CA VAL A 657 0.06 -24.46 -31.06
C VAL A 657 -0.43 -24.29 -32.51
N GLU A 658 0.29 -24.90 -33.46
CA GLU A 658 -0.14 -24.97 -34.85
C GLU A 658 -1.27 -26.00 -35.03
N THR A 659 -2.47 -25.55 -35.41
CA THR A 659 -3.62 -26.42 -35.68
C THR A 659 -3.93 -26.49 -37.17
N ALA A 660 -3.65 -27.64 -37.80
CA ALA A 660 -4.07 -27.94 -39.17
C ALA A 660 -5.45 -28.59 -39.20
N GLY A 661 -6.44 -27.92 -39.81
CA GLY A 661 -7.80 -28.44 -40.01
C GLY A 661 -8.02 -28.98 -41.42
N GLY A 662 -8.17 -30.30 -41.57
CA GLY A 662 -8.55 -30.95 -42.82
C GLY A 662 -10.05 -31.23 -42.88
N VAL A 663 -10.69 -30.96 -44.01
CA VAL A 663 -12.09 -31.36 -44.29
C VAL A 663 -12.05 -32.61 -45.17
N LEU A 664 -12.53 -33.74 -44.65
CA LEU A 664 -12.81 -34.92 -45.47
C LEU A 664 -14.07 -34.66 -46.31
N LYS A 665 -14.03 -35.11 -47.58
CA LYS A 665 -15.11 -35.05 -48.56
C LYS A 665 -15.57 -36.44 -48.93
#